data_AF-A0A9X8ZIP7-F1
#
_entry.id   AF-A0A9X8ZIP7-F1
#
_cell.length_a   1.000
_cell.length_b   1.000
_cell.length_c   1.000
_cell.angle_alpha   90.00
_cell.angle_beta   90.00
_cell.angle_gamma   90.00
#
_symmetry.space_group_name_H-M   'P 1'
#
loop_
_entity.id
_entity.type
_entity.pdbx_description
1 polymer ?
#
loop_
_entity_poly.entity_id
_entity_poly.type
_entity_poly.pdbx_seq_one_letter_code
_entity_poly.pdbx_strand_id
1 'polypeptide(L)'
;MTKLRVYEYAKQKNVSSKDVINKLKEMNIEVTNHMTALDDSTVNKLNDSIKPKNEDKSQEPKANATVAKYEAEADEKSTVNKEKLKKKPPVKPVGTKKPTGQFNKGRNNKNKNNKQRQQAPQAPVTKRKERELPEKITFYESLTVMELGKKLHREPSEIIKKLFMLGVMATINQTLDKDAIELICAEYGVVAEEEIRIDLTDLESLVTEDASEDLIERPAVVTIMGHVDHGKTTLLDSIRHTKVTEGEAGGITQHIGAYQVKVNDKKITFLDTPGHAAFTTMRARGAQVTDITILVVAADDGVMPQTIEAINHAKAAEVPIIVAVNKMDKEAANPDRVMQELTEHGLVSEAWGGDTIFVPISAKNGEGIDSLLEMILLVSEVEEYKANPSRKANGTVIEARLDKGRGSVATLLVQNGTLKIGDPIVIGNTFGRVRAMVNDLGRRVKDAGPSTPVEITGLNEVPQAGDRFIVFEDEKTARQVGEVRAQRQLASQRNEKSRVTLDTLFEQMKEGEIKELNIILKADVQGSAEAVAASLNKIEVEGAKVKIIHTGVGAITESDIILATASNAIVIGFNVRPDVNAKRAAESENVDVRLHRIIYKAIEEIESAMKGMLDPEFEEKIIGQAEVRTTFKVSKVGTIAGSYVTEGKITRDSGIRLIRQGVVIFEGEIDALKRFKDDVKEVATNYECGITIKNYNDLKEGDVIEAYVMEEIERK
;
A
#
# COMPACT_ATOMS: atom_id res chain seq x y z
N MET A 1 -31.83 -47.40 28.29
CA MET A 1 -32.01 -45.99 28.69
C MET A 1 -30.76 -45.24 28.25
N THR A 2 -30.94 -44.27 27.37
CA THR A 2 -29.87 -43.56 26.67
C THR A 2 -29.25 -42.54 27.63
N LYS A 3 -27.94 -42.61 27.87
CA LYS A 3 -27.26 -41.67 28.77
C LYS A 3 -27.32 -40.24 28.19
N LEU A 4 -27.84 -39.30 28.96
CA LEU A 4 -28.05 -37.90 28.55
C LEU A 4 -26.71 -37.16 28.46
N ARG A 5 -26.40 -36.49 27.33
CA ARG A 5 -25.12 -35.77 27.19
C ARG A 5 -25.19 -34.35 27.78
N VAL A 6 -24.05 -33.79 28.18
CA VAL A 6 -23.97 -32.45 28.80
C VAL A 6 -24.62 -31.35 27.95
N TYR A 7 -24.40 -31.34 26.63
CA TYR A 7 -25.03 -30.36 25.74
C TYR A 7 -26.55 -30.53 25.63
N GLU A 8 -27.06 -31.76 25.74
CA GLU A 8 -28.51 -32.06 25.72
C GLU A 8 -29.17 -31.57 27.00
N TYR A 9 -28.50 -31.75 28.15
CA TYR A 9 -28.95 -31.21 29.43
C TYR A 9 -28.95 -29.67 29.43
N ALA A 10 -27.88 -29.05 28.90
CA ALA A 10 -27.76 -27.60 28.78
C ALA A 10 -28.89 -26.99 27.93
N LYS A 11 -29.21 -27.64 26.80
CA LYS A 11 -30.32 -27.26 25.92
C LYS A 11 -31.68 -27.42 26.59
N GLN A 12 -31.90 -28.47 27.40
CA GLN A 12 -33.17 -28.66 28.14
C GLN A 12 -33.40 -27.60 29.22
N LYS A 13 -32.34 -26.98 29.74
CA LYS A 13 -32.43 -26.01 30.84
C LYS A 13 -32.16 -24.56 30.42
N ASN A 14 -32.00 -24.29 29.12
CA ASN A 14 -31.67 -22.96 28.57
C ASN A 14 -30.46 -22.32 29.28
N VAL A 15 -29.41 -23.10 29.53
CA VAL A 15 -28.14 -22.66 30.11
C VAL A 15 -27.01 -23.04 29.18
N SER A 16 -25.87 -22.33 29.22
CA SER A 16 -24.75 -22.66 28.34
C SER A 16 -24.10 -23.99 28.78
N SER A 17 -23.60 -24.77 27.82
CA SER A 17 -22.84 -26.00 28.11
C SER A 17 -21.62 -25.73 29.00
N LYS A 18 -21.05 -24.51 28.93
CA LYS A 18 -19.92 -24.07 29.74
C LYS A 18 -20.32 -23.88 31.21
N ASP A 19 -21.51 -23.34 31.47
CA ASP A 19 -22.04 -23.16 32.83
C ASP A 19 -22.35 -24.52 33.48
N VAL A 20 -22.88 -25.47 32.71
CA VAL A 20 -23.14 -26.84 33.18
C VAL A 20 -21.83 -27.56 33.51
N ILE A 21 -20.79 -27.43 32.69
CA ILE A 21 -19.46 -28.02 32.96
C ILE A 21 -18.81 -27.40 34.19
N ASN A 22 -18.89 -26.08 34.36
CA ASN A 22 -18.35 -25.40 35.53
C ASN A 22 -19.05 -25.84 36.81
N LYS A 23 -20.37 -25.98 36.78
CA LYS A 23 -21.15 -26.45 37.94
C LYS A 23 -20.91 -27.92 38.27
N LEU A 24 -20.64 -28.76 37.27
CA LEU A 24 -20.21 -30.14 37.47
C LEU A 24 -18.82 -30.23 38.12
N LYS A 25 -17.90 -29.34 37.75
CA LYS A 25 -16.58 -29.21 38.40
C LYS A 25 -16.70 -28.75 39.86
N GLU A 26 -17.58 -27.80 40.17
CA GLU A 26 -17.86 -27.39 41.55
C GLU A 26 -18.40 -28.54 42.42
N MET A 27 -19.06 -29.52 41.80
CA MET A 27 -19.59 -30.72 42.46
C MET A 27 -18.59 -31.89 42.51
N ASN A 28 -17.31 -31.65 42.17
CA ASN A 28 -16.24 -32.65 42.07
C ASN A 28 -16.54 -33.82 41.11
N ILE A 29 -17.27 -33.55 40.02
CA ILE A 29 -17.52 -34.52 38.96
C ILE A 29 -16.68 -34.10 37.74
N GLU A 30 -15.67 -34.90 37.39
CA GLU A 30 -14.79 -34.61 36.26
C GLU A 30 -15.48 -34.91 34.94
N VAL A 31 -15.59 -33.88 34.10
CA VAL A 31 -16.17 -33.97 32.77
C VAL A 31 -15.23 -33.29 31.79
N THR A 32 -14.76 -34.05 30.80
CA THR A 32 -13.72 -33.61 29.87
C THR A 32 -14.26 -32.74 28.74
N ASN A 33 -15.53 -32.90 28.32
CA ASN A 33 -16.10 -32.11 27.24
C ASN A 33 -17.65 -32.08 27.26
N HIS A 34 -18.26 -31.22 26.44
CA HIS A 34 -19.71 -31.06 26.28
C HIS A 34 -20.44 -32.30 25.71
N MET A 35 -19.68 -33.28 25.20
CA MET A 35 -20.17 -34.54 24.64
C MET A 35 -20.19 -35.69 25.64
N THR A 36 -19.68 -35.49 26.86
CA THR A 36 -19.65 -36.54 27.88
C THR A 36 -21.07 -36.90 28.32
N ALA A 37 -21.31 -38.20 28.46
CA ALA A 37 -22.59 -38.73 28.89
C ALA A 37 -22.71 -38.67 30.42
N LEU A 38 -23.80 -38.10 30.92
CA LEU A 38 -24.13 -38.00 32.34
C LEU A 38 -24.89 -39.23 32.80
N ASP A 39 -24.55 -39.73 33.98
CA ASP A 39 -25.31 -40.78 34.65
C ASP A 39 -26.53 -40.18 35.36
N ASP A 40 -27.61 -40.95 35.51
CA ASP A 40 -28.90 -40.48 36.05
C ASP A 40 -28.79 -39.87 37.47
N SER A 41 -27.83 -40.34 38.28
CA SER A 41 -27.53 -39.80 39.60
C SER A 41 -26.95 -38.37 39.55
N THR A 42 -26.25 -38.03 38.47
CA THR A 42 -25.64 -36.72 38.22
C THR A 42 -26.66 -35.75 37.66
N VAL A 43 -27.55 -36.22 36.78
CA VAL A 43 -28.66 -35.42 36.23
C VAL A 43 -29.63 -34.98 37.33
N ASN A 44 -29.93 -35.85 38.30
CA ASN A 44 -30.79 -35.49 39.43
C ASN A 44 -30.15 -34.43 40.34
N LYS A 45 -28.85 -34.55 40.62
CA LYS A 45 -28.09 -33.55 41.39
C LYS A 45 -28.02 -32.19 40.68
N LEU A 46 -27.90 -32.18 39.36
CA LEU A 46 -27.93 -30.96 38.56
C LEU A 46 -29.32 -30.29 38.60
N ASN A 47 -30.39 -31.08 38.53
CA ASN A 47 -31.77 -30.57 38.60
C ASN A 47 -32.11 -29.91 39.94
N ASP A 48 -31.59 -30.42 41.06
CA ASP A 48 -31.77 -29.80 42.37
C ASP A 48 -31.05 -28.44 42.49
N SER A 49 -29.99 -28.24 41.71
CA SER A 49 -29.14 -27.04 41.76
C SER A 49 -29.54 -25.92 40.79
N ILE A 50 -30.43 -26.20 39.81
CA ILE A 50 -30.85 -25.25 38.76
C ILE A 50 -32.38 -25.12 38.78
N LYS A 51 -32.90 -24.03 39.37
CA LYS A 51 -34.33 -23.67 39.28
C LYS A 51 -34.64 -22.97 37.95
N PRO A 52 -35.76 -23.29 37.27
CA PRO A 52 -36.16 -22.64 36.02
C PRO A 52 -36.69 -21.21 36.28
N LYS A 53 -36.35 -20.27 35.39
CA LYS A 53 -37.05 -18.98 35.26
C LYS A 53 -38.37 -19.23 34.51
N ASN A 54 -39.51 -19.10 35.18
CA ASN A 54 -40.82 -19.08 34.53
C ASN A 54 -41.17 -17.67 34.07
N GLU A 55 -41.71 -17.59 32.87
CA GLU A 55 -42.50 -16.49 32.33
C GLU A 55 -43.86 -16.41 33.04
N ASP A 56 -44.37 -15.18 33.24
CA ASP A 56 -45.81 -14.95 33.39
C ASP A 56 -46.21 -13.67 32.66
N LYS A 57 -47.25 -13.79 31.81
CA LYS A 57 -47.97 -12.69 31.15
C LYS A 57 -49.24 -12.39 31.96
N SER A 58 -49.51 -11.13 32.30
CA SER A 58 -50.78 -10.42 31.98
C SER A 58 -50.96 -9.03 32.65
N GLN A 59 -51.44 -8.09 31.82
CA GLN A 59 -52.29 -6.90 32.08
C GLN A 59 -51.70 -5.54 32.59
N GLU A 60 -51.78 -4.55 31.69
CA GLU A 60 -51.85 -3.08 31.91
C GLU A 60 -53.25 -2.63 32.45
N PRO A 61 -53.52 -1.34 32.80
CA PRO A 61 -52.65 -0.17 33.07
C PRO A 61 -53.02 0.66 34.34
N LYS A 62 -52.09 1.50 34.86
CA LYS A 62 -52.25 2.96 35.11
C LYS A 62 -51.12 3.59 35.96
N ALA A 63 -50.50 4.61 35.35
CA ALA A 63 -50.17 5.94 35.85
C ALA A 63 -49.14 6.19 36.99
N ASN A 64 -48.09 6.90 36.57
CA ASN A 64 -47.46 8.09 37.17
C ASN A 64 -46.39 7.99 38.27
N ALA A 65 -45.41 8.90 38.10
CA ALA A 65 -44.22 9.24 38.89
C ALA A 65 -43.07 8.22 38.71
N THR A 66 -41.90 8.55 38.16
CA THR A 66 -41.11 9.77 38.40
C THR A 66 -40.04 9.88 37.31
N VAL A 67 -40.25 10.73 36.31
CA VAL A 67 -39.18 11.27 35.45
C VAL A 67 -39.23 12.78 35.65
N ALA A 68 -38.47 13.24 36.64
CA ALA A 68 -38.22 14.66 36.90
C ALA A 68 -36.87 14.75 37.64
N LYS A 69 -35.98 15.63 37.14
CA LYS A 69 -34.54 15.81 37.44
C LYS A 69 -33.67 14.89 36.56
N TYR A 70 -33.18 15.31 35.40
CA TYR A 70 -32.33 16.48 35.14
C TYR A 70 -32.57 17.05 33.73
N GLU A 71 -33.48 18.02 33.60
CA GLU A 71 -33.45 19.04 32.55
C GLU A 71 -33.97 20.34 33.21
N ALA A 72 -33.06 21.08 33.84
CA ALA A 72 -33.28 22.43 34.32
C ALA A 72 -31.90 23.04 34.67
N GLU A 73 -31.25 23.64 33.67
CA GLU A 73 -30.37 24.83 33.79
C GLU A 73 -29.62 25.05 32.47
N ALA A 74 -30.34 25.43 31.42
CA ALA A 74 -29.81 26.19 30.29
C ALA A 74 -30.97 26.61 29.38
N ASP A 75 -31.75 27.61 29.82
CA ASP A 75 -32.32 28.63 28.91
C ASP A 75 -33.18 29.63 29.70
N GLU A 76 -32.54 30.68 30.21
CA GLU A 76 -33.18 31.99 30.37
C GLU A 76 -32.25 33.05 29.79
N LYS A 77 -32.48 33.39 28.52
CA LYS A 77 -32.55 34.76 27.98
C LYS A 77 -32.54 34.71 26.45
N SER A 78 -33.71 34.81 25.83
CA SER A 78 -33.97 35.78 24.75
C SER A 78 -35.28 35.51 24.01
N THR A 79 -36.32 36.27 24.37
CA THR A 79 -37.30 36.83 23.42
C THR A 79 -37.64 38.21 24.00
N VAL A 80 -37.75 39.33 23.27
CA VAL A 80 -38.58 39.66 22.11
C VAL A 80 -38.05 40.99 21.51
N ASN A 81 -37.88 41.09 20.17
CA ASN A 81 -38.58 42.07 19.32
C ASN A 81 -38.08 42.07 17.86
N LYS A 82 -39.02 41.95 16.93
CA LYS A 82 -38.90 42.29 15.50
C LYS A 82 -39.51 43.68 15.29
N GLU A 83 -38.86 44.54 14.50
CA GLU A 83 -39.44 45.16 13.29
C GLU A 83 -38.54 46.23 12.63
N LYS A 84 -38.48 46.15 11.29
CA LYS A 84 -38.49 47.23 10.27
C LYS A 84 -37.21 47.95 9.76
N LEU A 85 -37.06 47.81 8.42
CA LEU A 85 -36.81 48.83 7.36
C LEU A 85 -35.41 49.05 6.73
N LYS A 86 -35.31 48.60 5.47
CA LYS A 86 -34.76 49.25 4.23
C LYS A 86 -33.58 50.26 4.33
N LYS A 87 -32.47 49.98 3.61
CA LYS A 87 -31.98 50.70 2.39
C LYS A 87 -30.56 50.23 1.97
N LYS A 88 -30.29 50.38 0.67
CA LYS A 88 -29.07 50.00 -0.10
C LYS A 88 -28.04 51.18 -0.14
N PRO A 89 -26.86 51.06 -0.81
CA PRO A 89 -25.49 51.38 -0.32
C PRO A 89 -24.94 52.77 -0.78
N PRO A 90 -23.64 53.13 -0.57
CA PRO A 90 -22.65 52.97 -1.67
C PRO A 90 -21.12 52.83 -1.32
N VAL A 91 -20.42 52.05 -2.16
CA VAL A 91 -19.17 52.27 -2.96
C VAL A 91 -18.00 53.20 -2.51
N LYS A 92 -16.81 52.58 -2.26
CA LYS A 92 -15.35 52.89 -2.55
C LYS A 92 -14.73 54.27 -2.15
N PRO A 93 -13.38 54.54 -2.21
CA PRO A 93 -12.20 53.75 -2.67
C PRO A 93 -10.87 53.82 -1.84
N VAL A 94 -9.91 52.92 -2.18
CA VAL A 94 -8.42 53.09 -2.37
C VAL A 94 -7.51 53.61 -1.24
N GLY A 95 -6.40 52.89 -0.97
CA GLY A 95 -5.21 53.48 -0.31
C GLY A 95 -4.11 52.51 0.15
N THR A 96 -3.06 52.40 -0.67
CA THR A 96 -1.79 51.65 -0.52
C THR A 96 -0.89 52.03 0.68
N LYS A 97 -0.11 51.07 1.24
CA LYS A 97 1.38 51.03 1.36
C LYS A 97 1.91 50.14 2.52
N LYS A 98 2.90 49.29 2.22
CA LYS A 98 3.93 48.74 3.16
C LYS A 98 5.12 49.76 3.27
N PRO A 99 6.29 49.42 3.88
CA PRO A 99 6.61 49.27 5.30
C PRO A 99 7.85 50.13 5.72
N THR A 100 8.10 50.34 7.01
CA THR A 100 9.39 50.74 7.66
C THR A 100 9.07 50.90 9.16
N GLY A 101 9.89 50.68 10.19
CA GLY A 101 11.29 50.30 10.39
C GLY A 101 11.63 50.62 11.88
N GLN A 102 12.63 49.91 12.43
CA GLN A 102 13.51 50.29 13.56
C GLN A 102 13.12 50.13 15.06
N PHE A 103 13.87 49.21 15.70
CA PHE A 103 14.70 49.37 16.92
C PHE A 103 14.15 50.10 18.17
N ASN A 104 14.16 49.42 19.34
CA ASN A 104 15.08 49.82 20.42
C ASN A 104 15.33 48.77 21.53
N LYS A 105 16.57 48.83 22.05
CA LYS A 105 17.18 48.05 23.15
C LYS A 105 16.73 48.52 24.55
N GLY A 106 16.75 47.61 25.53
CA GLY A 106 16.79 47.92 26.96
C GLY A 106 17.52 46.83 27.75
N ARG A 107 18.62 47.19 28.41
CA ARG A 107 19.66 46.34 29.01
C ARG A 107 19.68 46.53 30.54
N ASN A 108 20.10 45.50 31.27
CA ASN A 108 20.84 45.47 32.56
C ASN A 108 20.13 44.74 33.71
N ASN A 109 20.81 44.11 34.69
CA ASN A 109 22.12 43.43 34.84
C ASN A 109 22.22 43.08 36.35
N LYS A 110 22.85 41.95 36.69
CA LYS A 110 23.56 41.65 37.97
C LYS A 110 22.73 41.60 39.28
N ASN A 111 23.04 40.79 40.31
CA ASN A 111 24.20 39.95 40.59
C ASN A 111 23.89 38.88 41.65
N LYS A 112 24.69 37.81 41.64
CA LYS A 112 24.83 36.75 42.64
C LYS A 112 25.46 37.26 43.96
N ASN A 113 25.09 36.70 45.13
CA ASN A 113 25.93 35.78 45.93
C ASN A 113 25.38 35.51 47.36
N ASN A 114 24.96 34.26 47.58
CA ASN A 114 25.39 33.30 48.62
C ASN A 114 26.16 33.78 49.89
N LYS A 115 25.62 33.54 51.11
CA LYS A 115 25.98 32.41 52.02
C LYS A 115 25.40 32.53 53.44
N GLN A 116 24.97 31.37 53.95
CA GLN A 116 25.00 30.83 55.35
C GLN A 116 23.87 31.10 56.36
N ARG A 117 23.09 30.02 56.57
CA ARG A 117 22.69 29.34 57.84
C ARG A 117 22.18 30.17 59.03
N GLN A 118 20.92 29.94 59.43
CA GLN A 118 20.55 29.43 60.76
C GLN A 118 19.08 28.96 60.81
N GLN A 119 18.76 28.22 61.87
CA GLN A 119 17.74 27.19 62.01
C GLN A 119 16.28 27.67 62.05
N ALA A 120 15.39 26.76 61.67
CA ALA A 120 13.93 26.87 61.69
C ALA A 120 13.34 26.77 63.12
N PRO A 121 12.09 27.25 63.30
CA PRO A 121 11.09 26.53 64.07
C PRO A 121 10.11 25.82 63.14
N GLN A 122 9.88 24.53 63.39
CA GLN A 122 8.89 23.70 62.68
C GLN A 122 7.47 24.22 62.97
N ALA A 123 6.71 24.51 61.91
CA ALA A 123 5.26 24.66 61.98
C ALA A 123 4.60 23.27 62.19
N PRO A 124 3.54 23.17 63.00
CA PRO A 124 2.89 21.90 63.30
C PRO A 124 2.23 21.31 62.04
N VAL A 125 2.48 20.02 61.81
CA VAL A 125 1.88 19.25 60.72
C VAL A 125 0.38 19.08 61.01
N THR A 126 -0.46 19.81 60.30
CA THR A 126 -1.90 19.53 60.24
C THR A 126 -2.11 18.16 59.60
N LYS A 127 -2.59 17.19 60.38
CA LYS A 127 -3.06 15.89 59.86
C LYS A 127 -4.17 16.16 58.84
N ARG A 128 -3.88 15.87 57.56
CA ARG A 128 -4.85 15.92 56.46
C ARG A 128 -5.88 14.81 56.70
N LYS A 129 -7.17 15.15 56.64
CA LYS A 129 -8.27 14.18 56.69
C LYS A 129 -8.06 13.14 55.58
N GLU A 130 -7.93 11.88 55.95
CA GLU A 130 -8.01 10.77 55.00
C GLU A 130 -9.38 10.85 54.31
N ARG A 131 -9.37 10.94 52.98
CA ARG A 131 -10.59 10.85 52.18
C ARG A 131 -10.96 9.36 52.12
N GLU A 132 -12.24 9.05 52.23
CA GLU A 132 -12.74 7.69 52.12
C GLU A 132 -12.38 7.10 50.74
N LEU A 133 -12.07 5.80 50.73
CA LEU A 133 -11.69 5.07 49.53
C LEU A 133 -12.88 5.04 48.57
N PRO A 134 -12.70 5.26 47.26
CA PRO A 134 -13.78 5.08 46.29
C PRO A 134 -14.19 3.61 46.24
N GLU A 135 -15.50 3.33 46.12
CA GLU A 135 -16.00 1.94 46.04
C GLU A 135 -15.57 1.22 44.75
N LYS A 136 -15.29 1.98 43.68
CA LYS A 136 -14.89 1.45 42.36
C LYS A 136 -13.85 2.33 41.68
N ILE A 137 -12.90 1.71 40.98
CA ILE A 137 -11.92 2.38 40.12
C ILE A 137 -12.00 1.81 38.71
N THR A 138 -12.20 2.68 37.72
CA THR A 138 -12.08 2.29 36.31
C THR A 138 -10.67 2.59 35.79
N PHE A 139 -10.10 1.68 35.00
CA PHE A 139 -8.80 1.87 34.36
C PHE A 139 -8.75 1.28 32.94
N TYR A 140 -7.79 1.76 32.14
CA TYR A 140 -7.56 1.36 30.75
C TYR A 140 -6.15 0.78 30.65
N GLU A 141 -6.00 -0.49 30.28
CA GLU A 141 -4.74 -1.26 30.09
C GLU A 141 -3.71 -1.18 31.24
N SER A 142 -3.18 0.00 31.52
CA SER A 142 -2.21 0.29 32.57
C SER A 142 -2.48 1.65 33.25
N LEU A 143 -2.08 1.76 34.51
CA LEU A 143 -2.06 3.02 35.25
C LEU A 143 -0.67 3.23 35.83
N THR A 144 -0.18 4.46 35.80
CA THR A 144 1.02 4.77 36.60
C THR A 144 0.70 4.72 38.09
N VAL A 145 1.69 4.40 38.93
CA VAL A 145 1.53 4.41 40.39
C VAL A 145 1.01 5.77 40.90
N MET A 146 1.41 6.86 40.24
CA MET A 146 0.90 8.21 40.55
C MET A 146 -0.59 8.37 40.22
N GLU A 147 -1.05 7.86 39.08
CA GLU A 147 -2.45 7.94 38.67
C GLU A 147 -3.33 7.02 39.52
N LEU A 148 -2.84 5.83 39.83
CA LEU A 148 -3.49 4.91 40.75
C LEU A 148 -3.62 5.53 42.16
N GLY A 149 -2.59 6.23 42.65
CA GLY A 149 -2.65 6.98 43.91
C GLY A 149 -3.66 8.11 43.92
N LYS A 150 -3.75 8.87 42.83
CA LYS A 150 -4.79 9.90 42.68
C LYS A 150 -6.19 9.31 42.70
N LYS A 151 -6.41 8.18 42.01
CA LYS A 151 -7.69 7.48 41.95
C LYS A 151 -8.07 6.84 43.29
N LEU A 152 -7.13 6.20 44.00
CA LEU A 152 -7.32 5.62 45.34
C LEU A 152 -7.35 6.65 46.48
N HIS A 153 -7.10 7.93 46.19
CA HIS A 153 -6.92 9.00 47.19
C HIS A 153 -5.83 8.69 48.23
N ARG A 154 -4.77 7.99 47.81
CA ARG A 154 -3.61 7.59 48.63
C ARG A 154 -2.32 8.18 48.09
N GLU A 155 -1.36 8.40 48.98
CA GLU A 155 -0.04 8.90 48.58
C GLU A 155 0.69 7.83 47.74
N PRO A 156 1.37 8.19 46.63
CA PRO A 156 2.09 7.23 45.80
C PRO A 156 3.12 6.42 46.60
N SER A 157 3.69 6.99 47.66
CA SER A 157 4.62 6.30 48.56
C SER A 157 4.00 5.14 49.34
N GLU A 158 2.70 5.19 49.66
CA GLU A 158 1.98 4.10 50.33
C GLU A 158 1.71 2.95 49.36
N ILE A 159 1.39 3.28 48.11
CA ILE A 159 1.18 2.29 47.03
C ILE A 159 2.49 1.58 46.69
N ILE A 160 3.61 2.31 46.59
CA ILE A 160 4.93 1.71 46.37
C ILE A 160 5.31 0.76 47.51
N LYS A 161 5.02 1.11 48.76
CA LYS A 161 5.29 0.25 49.92
C LYS A 161 4.47 -1.04 49.86
N LYS A 162 3.18 -0.97 49.52
CA LYS A 162 2.33 -2.15 49.38
C LYS A 162 2.75 -3.03 48.19
N LEU A 163 3.04 -2.42 47.04
CA LEU A 163 3.61 -3.11 45.88
C LEU A 163 4.89 -3.87 46.25
N PHE A 164 5.77 -3.24 47.03
CA PHE A 164 6.99 -3.88 47.52
C PHE A 164 6.71 -5.06 48.46
N MET A 165 5.72 -4.97 49.37
CA MET A 165 5.31 -6.09 50.23
C MET A 165 4.73 -7.27 49.44
N LEU A 166 4.11 -6.99 48.30
CA LEU A 166 3.57 -7.99 47.36
C LEU A 166 4.63 -8.52 46.37
N GLY A 167 5.90 -8.10 46.51
CA GLY A 167 7.01 -8.57 45.68
C GLY A 167 7.18 -7.82 44.35
N VAL A 168 6.41 -6.76 44.10
CA VAL A 168 6.47 -5.97 42.87
C VAL A 168 7.26 -4.68 43.12
N MET A 169 8.43 -4.55 42.49
CA MET A 169 9.25 -3.34 42.56
C MET A 169 8.78 -2.31 41.52
N ALA A 170 8.15 -1.22 41.99
CA ALA A 170 7.65 -0.16 41.13
C ALA A 170 8.13 1.24 41.54
N THR A 171 8.38 2.11 40.56
CA THR A 171 8.69 3.53 40.77
C THR A 171 7.46 4.43 40.53
N ILE A 172 7.49 5.69 40.98
CA ILE A 172 6.32 6.61 40.97
C ILE A 172 5.68 6.76 39.57
N ASN A 173 6.51 6.77 38.52
CA ASN A 173 6.07 6.96 37.13
C ASN A 173 5.99 5.65 36.35
N GLN A 174 6.19 4.51 37.02
CA GLN A 174 6.11 3.20 36.37
C GLN A 174 4.65 2.85 36.15
N THR A 175 4.37 2.38 34.94
CA THR A 175 3.08 1.81 34.55
C THR A 175 2.92 0.44 35.19
N LEU A 176 1.78 0.24 35.85
CA LEU A 176 1.37 -1.03 36.42
C LEU A 176 0.50 -1.78 35.41
N ASP A 177 0.72 -3.08 35.32
CA ASP A 177 -0.08 -4.04 34.59
C ASP A 177 -1.42 -4.33 35.29
N LYS A 178 -2.37 -4.88 34.54
CA LYS A 178 -3.72 -5.22 35.00
C LYS A 178 -3.69 -6.03 36.30
N ASP A 179 -2.88 -7.08 36.35
CA ASP A 179 -2.77 -7.97 37.51
C ASP A 179 -2.28 -7.22 38.76
N ALA A 180 -1.31 -6.30 38.62
CA ALA A 180 -0.84 -5.49 39.74
C ALA A 180 -1.88 -4.44 40.19
N ILE A 181 -2.64 -3.86 39.26
CA ILE A 181 -3.71 -2.90 39.58
C ILE A 181 -4.83 -3.60 40.35
N GLU A 182 -5.28 -4.76 39.88
CA GLU A 182 -6.31 -5.57 40.55
C GLU A 182 -5.85 -6.02 41.94
N LEU A 183 -4.60 -6.47 42.07
CA LEU A 183 -4.02 -6.90 43.35
C LEU A 183 -3.98 -5.77 44.38
N ILE A 184 -3.57 -4.56 43.97
CA ILE A 184 -3.56 -3.40 44.86
C ILE A 184 -4.99 -2.97 45.21
N CYS A 185 -5.90 -2.93 44.23
CA CYS A 185 -7.28 -2.52 44.47
C CYS A 185 -8.01 -3.50 45.42
N ALA A 186 -7.79 -4.81 45.26
CA ALA A 186 -8.30 -5.84 46.16
C ALA A 186 -7.82 -5.65 47.61
N GLU A 187 -6.54 -5.31 47.79
CA GLU A 187 -5.92 -5.03 49.09
C GLU A 187 -6.41 -3.71 49.74
N TYR A 188 -7.01 -2.81 48.97
CA TYR A 188 -7.72 -1.62 49.47
C TYR A 188 -9.24 -1.82 49.57
N GLY A 189 -9.77 -2.99 49.22
CA GLY A 189 -11.20 -3.28 49.22
C GLY A 189 -11.99 -2.54 48.12
N VAL A 190 -11.31 -2.12 47.05
CA VAL A 190 -11.89 -1.38 45.92
C VAL A 190 -12.01 -2.29 44.71
N VAL A 191 -13.17 -2.30 44.06
CA VAL A 191 -13.37 -3.09 42.83
C VAL A 191 -12.74 -2.34 41.65
N ALA A 192 -11.79 -2.98 40.97
CA ALA A 192 -11.22 -2.45 39.74
C ALA A 192 -12.03 -2.97 38.54
N GLU A 193 -12.61 -2.06 37.76
CA GLU A 193 -13.34 -2.39 36.53
C GLU A 193 -12.50 -1.92 35.34
N GLU A 194 -12.14 -2.84 34.44
CA GLU A 194 -11.46 -2.49 33.21
C GLU A 194 -12.46 -1.87 32.23
N GLU A 195 -12.24 -0.61 31.85
CA GLU A 195 -12.96 0.00 30.74
C GLU A 195 -12.27 -0.40 29.43
N ILE A 196 -12.88 -1.33 28.70
CA ILE A 196 -12.49 -1.61 27.31
C ILE A 196 -12.98 -0.44 26.46
N ARG A 197 -12.09 0.53 26.20
CA ARG A 197 -12.35 1.49 25.13
C ARG A 197 -12.09 0.79 23.82
N ILE A 198 -13.15 0.53 23.06
CA ILE A 198 -13.02 0.16 21.65
C ILE A 198 -12.33 1.35 20.98
N ASP A 199 -11.10 1.14 20.51
CA ASP A 199 -10.44 2.15 19.68
C ASP A 199 -11.23 2.25 18.38
N LEU A 200 -12.10 3.25 18.28
CA LEU A 200 -12.90 3.54 17.08
C LEU A 200 -12.01 3.80 15.85
N THR A 201 -10.70 3.99 16.06
CA THR A 201 -9.69 4.13 15.01
C THR A 201 -9.31 2.78 14.38
N ASP A 202 -9.61 1.65 15.00
CA ASP A 202 -9.36 0.33 14.41
C ASP A 202 -10.63 -0.23 13.76
N LEU A 203 -10.71 -0.13 12.43
CA LEU A 203 -11.83 -0.63 11.66
C LEU A 203 -12.01 -2.15 11.81
N GLU A 204 -10.94 -2.91 12.07
CA GLU A 204 -11.05 -4.37 12.20
C GLU A 204 -11.77 -4.76 13.50
N SER A 205 -11.48 -4.05 14.59
CA SER A 205 -12.16 -4.23 15.87
C SER A 205 -13.67 -3.91 15.85
N LEU A 206 -14.13 -3.15 14.84
CA LEU A 206 -15.54 -2.77 14.68
C LEU A 206 -16.36 -3.82 13.92
N VAL A 207 -15.72 -4.84 13.32
CA VAL A 207 -16.41 -5.93 12.63
C VAL A 207 -16.74 -7.03 13.64
N THR A 208 -17.93 -6.93 14.25
CA THR A 208 -18.46 -7.98 15.13
C THR A 208 -18.97 -9.18 14.34
N GLU A 209 -18.77 -10.39 14.88
CA GLU A 209 -19.39 -11.62 14.36
C GLU A 209 -20.92 -11.53 14.46
N ASP A 210 -21.61 -11.89 13.38
CA ASP A 210 -23.07 -11.87 13.30
C ASP A 210 -23.67 -13.15 13.91
N ALA A 211 -24.88 -13.04 14.45
CA ALA A 211 -25.65 -14.21 14.87
C ALA A 211 -26.01 -15.06 13.63
N SER A 212 -25.97 -16.39 13.78
CA SER A 212 -26.22 -17.34 12.68
C SER A 212 -27.60 -17.18 12.02
N GLU A 213 -28.57 -16.60 12.74
CA GLU A 213 -29.95 -16.37 12.26
C GLU A 213 -30.07 -15.20 11.27
N ASP A 214 -29.17 -14.22 11.34
CA ASP A 214 -29.20 -13.03 10.47
C ASP A 214 -28.41 -13.24 9.15
N LEU A 215 -27.75 -14.38 9.03
CA LEU A 215 -26.91 -14.74 7.89
C LEU A 215 -27.76 -15.32 6.75
N ILE A 216 -27.73 -14.64 5.60
CA ILE A 216 -28.43 -15.03 4.37
C ILE A 216 -27.39 -15.40 3.31
N GLU A 217 -27.73 -16.36 2.44
CA GLU A 217 -26.91 -16.72 1.27
C GLU A 217 -26.62 -15.48 0.41
N ARG A 218 -25.34 -15.26 0.10
CA ARG A 218 -24.90 -14.14 -0.75
C ARG A 218 -24.31 -14.66 -2.07
N PRO A 219 -24.36 -13.84 -3.14
CA PRO A 219 -23.64 -14.14 -4.38
C PRO A 219 -22.14 -14.38 -4.14
N ALA A 220 -21.56 -15.40 -4.79
CA ALA A 220 -20.11 -15.57 -4.77
C ALA A 220 -19.41 -14.45 -5.56
N VAL A 221 -18.28 -13.99 -5.03
CA VAL A 221 -17.38 -13.06 -5.71
C VAL A 221 -16.23 -13.86 -6.30
N VAL A 222 -16.02 -13.74 -7.61
CA VAL A 222 -15.14 -14.60 -8.39
C VAL A 222 -14.09 -13.78 -9.12
N THR A 223 -12.81 -14.05 -8.88
CA THR A 223 -11.72 -13.41 -9.64
C THR A 223 -11.28 -14.31 -10.79
N ILE A 224 -10.99 -13.73 -11.95
CA ILE A 224 -10.33 -14.46 -13.06
C ILE A 224 -8.84 -14.11 -13.11
N MET A 225 -7.99 -15.13 -13.06
CA MET A 225 -6.53 -15.02 -13.11
C MET A 225 -5.93 -15.93 -14.18
N GLY A 226 -4.66 -15.70 -14.52
CA GLY A 226 -3.93 -16.46 -15.55
C GLY A 226 -2.92 -15.61 -16.31
N HIS A 227 -2.19 -16.23 -17.22
CA HIS A 227 -1.19 -15.56 -18.07
C HIS A 227 -1.82 -14.61 -19.11
N VAL A 228 -1.02 -13.68 -19.64
CA VAL A 228 -1.40 -12.85 -20.80
C VAL A 228 -1.79 -13.77 -21.98
N ASP A 229 -2.75 -13.35 -22.81
CA ASP A 229 -3.24 -14.08 -24.00
C ASP A 229 -3.86 -15.48 -23.76
N HIS A 230 -4.04 -15.89 -22.51
CA HIS A 230 -4.84 -17.08 -22.18
C HIS A 230 -6.36 -16.86 -22.33
N GLY A 231 -6.79 -15.66 -22.74
CA GLY A 231 -8.19 -15.37 -23.05
C GLY A 231 -9.08 -15.03 -21.85
N LYS A 232 -8.52 -14.49 -20.75
CA LYS A 232 -9.29 -14.01 -19.57
C LYS A 232 -10.36 -13.00 -19.95
N THR A 233 -9.98 -11.90 -20.61
CA THR A 233 -10.90 -10.85 -21.03
C THR A 233 -11.91 -11.37 -22.05
N THR A 234 -11.49 -12.28 -22.93
CA THR A 234 -12.40 -12.95 -23.88
C THR A 234 -13.44 -13.81 -23.18
N LEU A 235 -13.06 -14.55 -22.12
CA LEU A 235 -14.00 -15.31 -21.30
C LEU A 235 -15.04 -14.40 -20.65
N LEU A 236 -14.60 -13.28 -20.06
CA LEU A 236 -15.48 -12.29 -19.44
C LEU A 236 -16.41 -11.64 -20.48
N ASP A 237 -15.90 -11.31 -21.67
CA ASP A 237 -16.67 -10.76 -22.79
C ASP A 237 -17.77 -11.73 -23.24
N SER A 238 -17.44 -13.01 -23.37
CA SER A 238 -18.39 -14.06 -23.74
C SER A 238 -19.47 -14.29 -22.67
N ILE A 239 -19.09 -14.27 -21.39
CA ILE A 239 -20.03 -14.34 -20.25
C ILE A 239 -20.96 -13.12 -20.23
N ARG A 240 -20.45 -11.93 -20.56
CA ARG A 240 -21.22 -10.68 -20.53
C ARG A 240 -22.06 -10.44 -21.78
N HIS A 241 -21.85 -11.20 -22.85
CA HIS A 241 -22.35 -10.88 -24.18
C HIS A 241 -22.00 -9.44 -24.63
N THR A 242 -20.80 -8.98 -24.26
CA THR A 242 -20.26 -7.66 -24.64
C THR A 242 -18.84 -7.79 -25.17
N LYS A 243 -18.37 -6.83 -25.96
CA LYS A 243 -16.99 -6.80 -26.48
C LYS A 243 -16.21 -5.64 -25.87
N VAL A 244 -15.57 -5.85 -24.73
CA VAL A 244 -14.69 -4.85 -24.09
C VAL A 244 -13.29 -4.84 -24.70
N THR A 245 -12.81 -6.00 -25.15
CA THR A 245 -11.49 -6.18 -25.79
C THR A 245 -11.25 -5.25 -26.99
N GLU A 246 -12.29 -4.88 -27.75
CA GLU A 246 -12.18 -3.96 -28.90
C GLU A 246 -12.05 -2.48 -28.47
N GLY A 247 -12.42 -2.12 -27.24
CA GLY A 247 -12.41 -0.75 -26.72
C GLY A 247 -11.17 -0.37 -25.88
N GLU A 248 -10.44 -1.35 -25.34
CA GLU A 248 -9.28 -1.12 -24.49
C GLU A 248 -8.00 -0.85 -25.29
N ALA A 249 -7.19 0.11 -24.82
CA ALA A 249 -5.96 0.50 -25.49
C ALA A 249 -4.93 -0.65 -25.45
N GLY A 250 -4.56 -1.16 -26.63
CA GLY A 250 -3.63 -2.29 -26.75
C GLY A 250 -4.26 -3.66 -26.57
N GLY A 251 -5.59 -3.77 -26.48
CA GLY A 251 -6.31 -5.04 -26.41
C GLY A 251 -6.09 -5.82 -25.10
N ILE A 252 -5.70 -5.13 -24.02
CA ILE A 252 -5.42 -5.74 -22.71
C ILE A 252 -6.19 -5.04 -21.58
N THR A 253 -6.66 -5.82 -20.60
CA THR A 253 -7.22 -5.30 -19.35
C THR A 253 -6.13 -4.63 -18.51
N GLN A 254 -6.32 -3.35 -18.18
CA GLN A 254 -5.36 -2.56 -17.37
C GLN A 254 -5.92 -2.07 -16.03
N HIS A 255 -7.22 -2.23 -15.80
CA HIS A 255 -7.96 -1.80 -14.60
C HIS A 255 -8.69 -2.99 -13.99
N ILE A 256 -8.96 -2.94 -12.69
CA ILE A 256 -9.79 -3.98 -12.06
C ILE A 256 -11.26 -3.61 -12.28
N GLY A 257 -11.95 -4.43 -13.07
CA GLY A 257 -13.38 -4.30 -13.30
C GLY A 257 -14.17 -5.19 -12.35
N ALA A 258 -15.33 -4.72 -11.88
CA ALA A 258 -16.27 -5.54 -11.12
C ALA A 258 -17.65 -5.48 -11.76
N TYR A 259 -18.28 -6.63 -12.00
CA TYR A 259 -19.60 -6.71 -12.63
C TYR A 259 -20.40 -7.92 -12.15
N GLN A 260 -21.71 -7.90 -12.34
CA GLN A 260 -22.59 -8.95 -11.86
C GLN A 260 -23.39 -9.60 -13.00
N VAL A 261 -23.41 -10.93 -13.03
CA VAL A 261 -24.13 -11.75 -14.00
C VAL A 261 -25.20 -12.56 -13.28
N LYS A 262 -26.35 -12.78 -13.92
CA LYS A 262 -27.44 -13.59 -13.39
C LYS A 262 -27.49 -14.93 -14.13
N VAL A 263 -27.36 -16.04 -13.40
CA VAL A 263 -27.37 -17.42 -13.91
C VAL A 263 -28.34 -18.24 -13.06
N ASN A 264 -29.32 -18.90 -13.67
CA ASN A 264 -30.29 -19.76 -12.98
C ASN A 264 -30.93 -19.11 -11.74
N ASP A 265 -31.35 -17.85 -11.88
CA ASP A 265 -31.87 -16.98 -10.82
C ASP A 265 -30.92 -16.57 -9.68
N LYS A 266 -29.73 -17.15 -9.61
CA LYS A 266 -28.63 -16.70 -8.73
C LYS A 266 -27.76 -15.65 -9.43
N LYS A 267 -27.01 -14.90 -8.63
CA LYS A 267 -26.09 -13.86 -9.11
C LYS A 267 -24.66 -14.30 -8.84
N ILE A 268 -23.75 -13.94 -9.74
CA ILE A 268 -22.30 -14.13 -9.58
C ILE A 268 -21.64 -12.78 -9.84
N THR A 269 -20.76 -12.36 -8.94
CA THR A 269 -20.00 -11.12 -9.10
C THR A 269 -18.60 -11.46 -9.57
N PHE A 270 -18.20 -10.96 -10.74
CA PHE A 270 -16.87 -11.19 -11.31
C PHE A 270 -15.96 -10.00 -11.06
N LEU A 271 -14.71 -10.27 -10.69
CA LEU A 271 -13.59 -9.33 -10.69
C LEU A 271 -12.63 -9.68 -11.83
N ASP A 272 -12.46 -8.75 -12.77
CA ASP A 272 -11.48 -8.86 -13.85
C ASP A 272 -10.13 -8.32 -13.36
N THR A 273 -9.09 -9.15 -13.35
CA THR A 273 -7.74 -8.71 -12.95
C THR A 273 -6.76 -8.71 -14.13
N PRO A 274 -5.90 -7.68 -14.25
CA PRO A 274 -4.88 -7.65 -15.30
C PRO A 274 -3.88 -8.82 -15.23
N GLY A 275 -3.57 -9.38 -16.40
CA GLY A 275 -2.68 -10.55 -16.53
C GLY A 275 -1.18 -10.24 -16.49
N HIS A 276 -0.77 -9.02 -16.76
CA HIS A 276 0.65 -8.69 -16.94
C HIS A 276 1.41 -8.66 -15.60
N ALA A 277 2.65 -9.14 -15.60
CA ALA A 277 3.60 -9.07 -14.48
C ALA A 277 3.72 -7.71 -13.76
N ALA A 278 3.45 -6.57 -14.41
CA ALA A 278 3.46 -5.25 -13.77
C ALA A 278 2.34 -5.05 -12.73
N PHE A 279 1.28 -5.87 -12.80
CA PHE A 279 0.07 -5.74 -11.99
C PHE A 279 -0.04 -6.81 -10.89
N THR A 280 1.08 -7.26 -10.32
CA THR A 280 1.09 -8.28 -9.25
C THR A 280 0.23 -7.86 -8.04
N THR A 281 0.32 -6.59 -7.64
CA THR A 281 -0.42 -6.03 -6.50
C THR A 281 -1.93 -6.04 -6.74
N MET A 282 -2.36 -5.80 -7.98
CA MET A 282 -3.78 -5.89 -8.36
C MET A 282 -4.29 -7.33 -8.29
N ARG A 283 -3.49 -8.33 -8.67
CA ARG A 283 -3.86 -9.75 -8.55
C ARG A 283 -3.96 -10.17 -7.09
N ALA A 284 -2.97 -9.82 -6.26
CA ALA A 284 -3.00 -10.12 -4.83
C ALA A 284 -4.25 -9.52 -4.17
N ARG A 285 -4.60 -8.28 -4.51
CA ARG A 285 -5.83 -7.62 -4.05
C ARG A 285 -7.09 -8.34 -4.53
N GLY A 286 -7.13 -8.76 -5.79
CA GLY A 286 -8.24 -9.55 -6.34
C GLY A 286 -8.46 -10.84 -5.55
N ALA A 287 -7.40 -11.63 -5.33
CA ALA A 287 -7.47 -12.88 -4.56
C ALA A 287 -8.02 -12.66 -3.14
N GLN A 288 -7.53 -11.66 -2.42
CA GLN A 288 -7.94 -11.41 -1.02
C GLN A 288 -9.41 -10.99 -0.85
N VAL A 289 -10.02 -10.46 -1.91
CA VAL A 289 -11.38 -9.93 -1.85
C VAL A 289 -12.42 -10.94 -2.34
N THR A 290 -11.98 -12.03 -2.99
CA THR A 290 -12.85 -13.01 -3.62
C THR A 290 -13.02 -14.29 -2.88
N ASP A 291 -14.18 -14.90 -3.12
CA ASP A 291 -14.61 -16.16 -2.55
C ASP A 291 -14.13 -17.34 -3.41
N ILE A 292 -14.00 -17.16 -4.73
CA ILE A 292 -13.54 -18.21 -5.66
C ILE A 292 -12.56 -17.59 -6.67
N THR A 293 -11.51 -18.33 -7.05
CA THR A 293 -10.59 -17.93 -8.12
C THR A 293 -10.71 -18.86 -9.31
N ILE A 294 -10.94 -18.29 -10.51
CA ILE A 294 -10.84 -19.02 -11.78
C ILE A 294 -9.45 -18.83 -12.35
N LEU A 295 -8.73 -19.94 -12.54
CA LEU A 295 -7.43 -19.97 -13.22
C LEU A 295 -7.62 -20.33 -14.69
N VAL A 296 -7.42 -19.37 -15.59
CA VAL A 296 -7.51 -19.59 -17.03
C VAL A 296 -6.16 -20.01 -17.59
N VAL A 297 -6.09 -21.23 -18.11
CA VAL A 297 -4.87 -21.80 -18.70
C VAL A 297 -5.18 -22.21 -20.14
N ALA A 298 -4.38 -21.74 -21.09
CA ALA A 298 -4.58 -22.10 -22.48
C ALA A 298 -4.06 -23.51 -22.77
N ALA A 299 -4.85 -24.32 -23.47
CA ALA A 299 -4.53 -25.71 -23.77
C ALA A 299 -3.37 -25.90 -24.76
N ASP A 300 -3.02 -24.85 -25.52
CA ASP A 300 -1.89 -24.82 -26.45
C ASP A 300 -0.58 -24.41 -25.77
N ASP A 301 -0.64 -23.48 -24.82
CA ASP A 301 0.53 -22.90 -24.15
C ASP A 301 0.97 -23.71 -22.91
N GLY A 302 0.01 -24.10 -22.06
CA GLY A 302 0.29 -24.74 -20.77
C GLY A 302 0.51 -23.78 -19.60
N VAL A 303 1.18 -24.24 -18.55
CA VAL A 303 1.47 -23.48 -17.35
C VAL A 303 2.66 -22.53 -17.59
N MET A 304 2.42 -21.24 -17.40
CA MET A 304 3.41 -20.17 -17.58
C MET A 304 3.78 -19.52 -16.24
N PRO A 305 4.88 -18.75 -16.13
CA PRO A 305 5.29 -18.13 -14.86
C PRO A 305 4.22 -17.26 -14.19
N GLN A 306 3.41 -16.54 -14.96
CA GLN A 306 2.30 -15.74 -14.40
C GLN A 306 1.13 -16.61 -13.91
N THR A 307 0.95 -17.80 -14.48
CA THR A 307 0.01 -18.81 -13.99
C THR A 307 0.46 -19.30 -12.61
N ILE A 308 1.76 -19.59 -12.44
CA ILE A 308 2.34 -19.98 -11.15
C ILE A 308 2.15 -18.88 -10.11
N GLU A 309 2.39 -17.62 -10.50
CA GLU A 309 2.16 -16.47 -9.62
C GLU A 309 0.69 -16.36 -9.18
N ALA A 310 -0.26 -16.54 -10.12
CA ALA A 310 -1.68 -16.55 -9.82
C ALA A 310 -2.08 -17.68 -8.85
N ILE A 311 -1.54 -18.89 -9.05
CA ILE A 311 -1.73 -20.03 -8.13
C ILE A 311 -1.24 -19.67 -6.73
N ASN A 312 -0.07 -19.06 -6.61
CA ASN A 312 0.50 -18.67 -5.33
C ASN A 312 -0.36 -17.62 -4.61
N HIS A 313 -0.89 -16.61 -5.33
CA HIS A 313 -1.79 -15.60 -4.74
C HIS A 313 -3.09 -16.22 -4.24
N ALA A 314 -3.70 -17.11 -5.03
CA ALA A 314 -4.93 -17.79 -4.64
C ALA A 314 -4.73 -18.73 -3.45
N LYS A 315 -3.63 -19.50 -3.43
CA LYS A 315 -3.27 -20.37 -2.30
C LYS A 315 -2.95 -19.57 -1.03
N ALA A 316 -2.25 -18.45 -1.15
CA ALA A 316 -1.94 -17.57 -0.02
C ALA A 316 -3.19 -16.90 0.57
N ALA A 317 -4.23 -16.71 -0.25
CA ALA A 317 -5.53 -16.19 0.18
C ALA A 317 -6.49 -17.29 0.68
N GLU A 318 -6.10 -18.58 0.63
CA GLU A 318 -6.92 -19.73 1.00
C GLU A 318 -8.25 -19.81 0.23
N VAL A 319 -8.23 -19.38 -1.04
CA VAL A 319 -9.42 -19.32 -1.89
C VAL A 319 -9.51 -20.57 -2.78
N PRO A 320 -10.66 -21.24 -2.89
CA PRO A 320 -10.88 -22.35 -3.82
C PRO A 320 -10.57 -21.98 -5.27
N ILE A 321 -9.88 -22.87 -5.98
CA ILE A 321 -9.43 -22.64 -7.37
C ILE A 321 -10.23 -23.54 -8.33
N ILE A 322 -10.83 -22.93 -9.34
CA ILE A 322 -11.44 -23.62 -10.48
C ILE A 322 -10.55 -23.39 -11.71
N VAL A 323 -10.13 -24.45 -12.39
CA VAL A 323 -9.27 -24.35 -13.57
C VAL A 323 -10.12 -24.37 -14.83
N ALA A 324 -10.07 -23.29 -15.60
CA ALA A 324 -10.68 -23.18 -16.91
C ALA A 324 -9.62 -23.41 -18.00
N VAL A 325 -9.67 -24.58 -18.63
CA VAL A 325 -8.75 -24.95 -19.73
C VAL A 325 -9.28 -24.37 -21.03
N ASN A 326 -8.69 -23.27 -21.50
CA ASN A 326 -9.19 -22.48 -22.61
C ASN A 326 -8.53 -22.82 -23.96
N LYS A 327 -9.08 -22.28 -25.06
CA LYS A 327 -8.65 -22.50 -26.45
C LYS A 327 -8.79 -23.94 -26.94
N MET A 328 -9.81 -24.67 -26.47
CA MET A 328 -10.15 -26.03 -26.94
C MET A 328 -10.55 -26.09 -28.42
N ASP A 329 -10.80 -24.94 -29.06
CA ASP A 329 -11.06 -24.82 -30.50
C ASP A 329 -9.83 -25.01 -31.38
N LYS A 330 -8.60 -24.98 -30.82
CA LYS A 330 -7.37 -25.17 -31.58
C LYS A 330 -7.03 -26.65 -31.75
N GLU A 331 -6.54 -27.02 -32.93
CA GLU A 331 -6.07 -28.39 -33.20
C GLU A 331 -4.89 -28.82 -32.30
N ALA A 332 -4.08 -27.86 -31.84
CA ALA A 332 -2.96 -28.09 -30.93
C ALA A 332 -3.36 -28.14 -29.44
N ALA A 333 -4.65 -28.06 -29.11
CA ALA A 333 -5.12 -28.07 -27.73
C ALA A 333 -4.86 -29.42 -27.07
N ASN A 334 -4.18 -29.41 -25.92
CA ASN A 334 -3.91 -30.61 -25.14
C ASN A 334 -4.29 -30.39 -23.65
N PRO A 335 -5.51 -30.76 -23.24
CA PRO A 335 -5.95 -30.58 -21.85
C PRO A 335 -5.22 -31.50 -20.87
N ASP A 336 -4.84 -32.71 -21.29
CA ASP A 336 -4.14 -33.68 -20.43
C ASP A 336 -2.77 -33.16 -20.01
N ARG A 337 -2.06 -32.49 -20.92
CA ARG A 337 -0.79 -31.82 -20.62
C ARG A 337 -0.96 -30.75 -19.54
N VAL A 338 -2.00 -29.91 -19.64
CA VAL A 338 -2.28 -28.87 -18.64
C VAL A 338 -2.59 -29.47 -17.27
N MET A 339 -3.36 -30.56 -17.22
CA MET A 339 -3.66 -31.28 -15.97
C MET A 339 -2.40 -31.84 -15.32
N GLN A 340 -1.49 -32.42 -16.12
CA GLN A 340 -0.22 -32.93 -15.62
C GLN A 340 0.67 -31.81 -15.05
N GLU A 341 0.85 -30.71 -15.78
CA GLU A 341 1.67 -29.58 -15.33
C GLU A 341 1.10 -28.92 -14.05
N LEU A 342 -0.23 -28.79 -13.92
CA LEU A 342 -0.86 -28.22 -12.73
C LEU A 342 -0.79 -29.13 -11.49
N THR A 343 -0.71 -30.44 -11.70
CA THR A 343 -0.49 -31.42 -10.63
C THR A 343 0.83 -31.18 -9.91
N GLU A 344 1.90 -30.79 -10.63
CA GLU A 344 3.20 -30.44 -10.03
C GLU A 344 3.11 -29.23 -9.10
N HIS A 345 2.15 -28.34 -9.35
CA HIS A 345 1.86 -27.18 -8.51
C HIS A 345 0.81 -27.47 -7.42
N GLY A 346 0.46 -28.74 -7.21
CA GLY A 346 -0.48 -29.19 -6.19
C GLY A 346 -1.92 -28.77 -6.47
N LEU A 347 -2.31 -28.77 -7.75
CA LEU A 347 -3.71 -28.68 -8.19
C LEU A 347 -4.05 -29.98 -8.91
N VAL A 348 -4.72 -30.90 -8.21
CA VAL A 348 -5.04 -32.24 -8.71
C VAL A 348 -6.49 -32.27 -9.18
N SER A 349 -6.72 -32.77 -10.39
CA SER A 349 -8.07 -32.88 -10.97
C SER A 349 -8.95 -33.87 -10.20
N GLU A 350 -10.24 -33.56 -10.07
CA GLU A 350 -11.26 -34.47 -9.53
C GLU A 350 -11.28 -35.84 -10.25
N ALA A 351 -11.01 -35.85 -11.56
CA ALA A 351 -10.95 -37.08 -12.35
C ALA A 351 -9.83 -38.04 -11.88
N TRP A 352 -8.79 -37.50 -11.24
CA TRP A 352 -7.65 -38.25 -10.69
C TRP A 352 -7.75 -38.39 -9.16
N GLY A 353 -8.90 -38.06 -8.56
CA GLY A 353 -9.13 -38.12 -7.12
C GLY A 353 -8.64 -36.91 -6.34
N GLY A 354 -8.41 -35.77 -7.01
CA GLY A 354 -8.12 -34.48 -6.39
C GLY A 354 -9.36 -33.69 -6.00
N ASP A 355 -9.14 -32.43 -5.60
CA ASP A 355 -10.14 -31.46 -5.15
C ASP A 355 -10.38 -30.30 -6.14
N THR A 356 -9.50 -30.16 -7.14
CA THR A 356 -9.54 -29.03 -8.08
C THR A 356 -10.44 -29.38 -9.26
N ILE A 357 -11.44 -28.52 -9.53
CA ILE A 357 -12.37 -28.68 -10.66
C ILE A 357 -11.70 -28.19 -11.95
N PHE A 358 -11.70 -29.03 -12.99
CA PHE A 358 -11.20 -28.69 -14.32
C PHE A 358 -12.35 -28.63 -15.33
N VAL A 359 -12.53 -27.47 -15.96
CA VAL A 359 -13.57 -27.26 -16.98
C VAL A 359 -12.90 -26.92 -18.32
N PRO A 360 -13.02 -27.78 -19.35
CA PRO A 360 -12.57 -27.45 -20.70
C PRO A 360 -13.54 -26.47 -21.35
N ILE A 361 -13.01 -25.36 -21.88
CA ILE A 361 -13.79 -24.28 -22.48
C ILE A 361 -13.18 -23.78 -23.79
N SER A 362 -14.02 -23.21 -24.65
CA SER A 362 -13.58 -22.30 -25.71
C SER A 362 -14.24 -20.95 -25.50
N ALA A 363 -13.50 -19.99 -24.96
CA ALA A 363 -13.99 -18.62 -24.75
C ALA A 363 -14.43 -17.94 -26.05
N LYS A 364 -13.85 -18.33 -27.20
CA LYS A 364 -14.17 -17.77 -28.52
C LYS A 364 -15.48 -18.31 -29.10
N ASN A 365 -15.69 -19.62 -28.99
CA ASN A 365 -16.90 -20.27 -29.50
C ASN A 365 -18.07 -20.24 -28.51
N GLY A 366 -17.79 -19.94 -27.23
CA GLY A 366 -18.75 -19.99 -26.14
C GLY A 366 -18.98 -21.40 -25.57
N GLU A 367 -18.23 -22.40 -26.04
CA GLU A 367 -18.37 -23.79 -25.60
C GLU A 367 -17.84 -23.96 -24.16
N GLY A 368 -18.61 -24.67 -23.32
CA GLY A 368 -18.23 -25.00 -21.94
C GLY A 368 -18.41 -23.86 -20.92
N ILE A 369 -18.81 -22.65 -21.35
CA ILE A 369 -19.02 -21.52 -20.42
C ILE A 369 -20.20 -21.78 -19.48
N ASP A 370 -21.29 -22.35 -19.98
CA ASP A 370 -22.45 -22.69 -19.12
C ASP A 370 -22.07 -23.69 -18.02
N SER A 371 -21.27 -24.71 -18.37
CA SER A 371 -20.73 -25.68 -17.42
C SER A 371 -19.82 -25.00 -16.38
N LEU A 372 -18.96 -24.07 -16.79
CA LEU A 372 -18.13 -23.29 -15.86
C LEU A 372 -19.00 -22.50 -14.86
N LEU A 373 -20.07 -21.86 -15.34
CA LEU A 373 -20.99 -21.10 -14.48
C LEU A 373 -21.75 -22.00 -13.50
N GLU A 374 -22.17 -23.18 -13.93
CA GLU A 374 -22.78 -24.18 -13.06
C GLU A 374 -21.82 -24.67 -11.98
N MET A 375 -20.56 -24.94 -12.32
CA MET A 375 -19.54 -25.35 -11.35
C MET A 375 -19.24 -24.26 -10.32
N ILE A 376 -19.23 -22.98 -10.73
CA ILE A 376 -19.08 -21.85 -9.79
C ILE A 376 -20.24 -21.82 -8.79
N LEU A 377 -21.48 -22.01 -9.25
CA LEU A 377 -22.65 -22.06 -8.37
C LEU A 377 -22.57 -23.26 -7.42
N LEU A 378 -22.12 -24.42 -7.90
CA LEU A 378 -21.93 -25.62 -7.07
C LEU A 378 -20.91 -25.37 -5.95
N VAL A 379 -19.74 -24.82 -6.26
CA VAL A 379 -18.72 -24.47 -5.24
C VAL A 379 -19.28 -23.47 -4.25
N SER A 380 -20.02 -22.46 -4.72
CA SER A 380 -20.66 -21.47 -3.85
C SER A 380 -21.68 -22.09 -2.90
N GLU A 381 -22.39 -23.15 -3.31
CA GLU A 381 -23.35 -23.86 -2.47
C GLU A 381 -22.66 -24.75 -1.43
N VAL A 382 -21.56 -25.40 -1.81
CA VAL A 382 -20.76 -26.24 -0.90
C VAL A 382 -20.09 -25.41 0.20
N GLU A 383 -19.55 -24.25 -0.15
CA GLU A 383 -18.90 -23.33 0.80
C GLU A 383 -19.89 -22.49 1.63
N GLU A 384 -21.19 -22.51 1.29
CA GLU A 384 -22.27 -21.80 1.98
C GLU A 384 -21.98 -20.31 2.27
N TYR A 385 -21.54 -19.53 1.27
CA TYR A 385 -21.23 -18.11 1.45
C TYR A 385 -22.43 -17.31 1.98
N LYS A 386 -22.27 -16.71 3.16
CA LYS A 386 -23.31 -15.96 3.87
C LYS A 386 -22.90 -14.51 4.14
N ALA A 387 -23.88 -13.62 4.26
CA ALA A 387 -23.73 -12.28 4.84
C ALA A 387 -25.02 -11.81 5.50
N ASN A 388 -24.90 -10.80 6.37
CA ASN A 388 -26.01 -10.14 7.03
C ASN A 388 -26.36 -8.82 6.30
N PRO A 389 -27.44 -8.74 5.52
CA PRO A 389 -27.81 -7.50 4.83
C PRO A 389 -28.39 -6.43 5.76
N SER A 390 -28.79 -6.77 7.00
CA SER A 390 -29.50 -5.85 7.90
C SER A 390 -28.57 -4.86 8.61
N ARG A 391 -27.28 -5.18 8.71
CA ARG A 391 -26.27 -4.33 9.35
C ARG A 391 -25.75 -3.21 8.45
N LYS A 392 -24.95 -2.33 9.05
CA LYS A 392 -24.21 -1.29 8.34
C LYS A 392 -23.18 -1.90 7.39
N ALA A 393 -23.04 -1.28 6.22
CA ALA A 393 -22.16 -1.79 5.20
C ALA A 393 -20.69 -1.72 5.58
N ASN A 394 -19.97 -2.79 5.28
CA ASN A 394 -18.52 -2.81 5.21
C ASN A 394 -18.08 -3.54 3.93
N GLY A 395 -16.81 -3.37 3.58
CA GLY A 395 -16.23 -4.04 2.44
C GLY A 395 -14.92 -3.40 2.03
N THR A 396 -14.57 -3.55 0.75
CA THR A 396 -13.24 -3.18 0.24
C THR A 396 -13.34 -2.32 -1.01
N VAL A 397 -12.40 -1.38 -1.15
CA VAL A 397 -12.22 -0.59 -2.38
C VAL A 397 -11.55 -1.45 -3.43
N ILE A 398 -12.20 -1.61 -4.58
CA ILE A 398 -11.61 -2.29 -5.74
C ILE A 398 -10.68 -1.34 -6.50
N GLU A 399 -11.19 -0.15 -6.84
CA GLU A 399 -10.48 0.84 -7.63
C GLU A 399 -10.96 2.25 -7.23
N ALA A 400 -10.10 3.27 -7.38
CA ALA A 400 -10.44 4.66 -7.13
C ALA A 400 -9.84 5.59 -8.17
N ARG A 401 -10.56 6.67 -8.51
CA ARG A 401 -10.18 7.66 -9.51
C ARG A 401 -10.69 9.05 -9.20
N LEU A 402 -10.08 10.05 -9.82
CA LEU A 402 -10.51 11.44 -9.75
C LEU A 402 -11.22 11.85 -11.04
N ASP A 403 -12.51 12.16 -10.96
CA ASP A 403 -13.32 12.64 -12.08
C ASP A 403 -13.52 14.16 -12.00
N LYS A 404 -13.39 14.87 -13.12
CA LYS A 404 -13.47 16.34 -13.16
C LYS A 404 -14.84 16.90 -12.77
N GLY A 405 -15.92 16.15 -13.02
CA GLY A 405 -17.29 16.58 -12.71
C GLY A 405 -17.84 15.99 -11.42
N ARG A 406 -17.43 14.78 -11.07
CA ARG A 406 -17.97 14.01 -9.93
C ARG A 406 -17.07 14.04 -8.70
N GLY A 407 -15.83 14.52 -8.82
CA GLY A 407 -14.85 14.56 -7.74
C GLY A 407 -14.20 13.19 -7.52
N SER A 408 -13.91 12.85 -6.26
CA SER A 408 -13.39 11.53 -5.89
C SER A 408 -14.46 10.47 -6.11
N VAL A 409 -14.12 9.46 -6.92
CA VAL A 409 -14.96 8.33 -7.28
C VAL A 409 -14.25 7.04 -6.85
N ALA A 410 -14.95 6.17 -6.14
CA ALA A 410 -14.43 4.87 -5.71
C ALA A 410 -15.40 3.75 -6.07
N THR A 411 -14.87 2.66 -6.64
CA THR A 411 -15.58 1.42 -6.89
C THR A 411 -15.40 0.54 -5.65
N LEU A 412 -16.49 0.26 -4.96
CA LEU A 412 -16.53 -0.53 -3.74
C LEU A 412 -17.18 -1.89 -4.02
N LEU A 413 -16.68 -2.92 -3.33
CA LEU A 413 -17.38 -4.18 -3.19
C LEU A 413 -17.92 -4.28 -1.76
N VAL A 414 -19.25 -4.31 -1.64
CA VAL A 414 -19.93 -4.49 -0.35
C VAL A 414 -19.79 -5.95 0.06
N GLN A 415 -19.17 -6.25 1.20
CA GLN A 415 -18.99 -7.61 1.69
C GLN A 415 -20.10 -8.02 2.66
N ASN A 416 -20.44 -7.14 3.61
CA ASN A 416 -21.51 -7.36 4.58
C ASN A 416 -22.33 -6.07 4.76
N GLY A 417 -23.59 -6.19 5.19
CA GLY A 417 -24.52 -5.07 5.32
C GLY A 417 -25.08 -4.52 4.01
N THR A 418 -25.88 -3.45 4.12
CA THR A 418 -26.44 -2.74 2.96
C THR A 418 -25.98 -1.28 2.95
N LEU A 419 -25.35 -0.85 1.86
CA LEU A 419 -24.86 0.51 1.66
C LEU A 419 -25.98 1.37 1.06
N LYS A 420 -26.20 2.57 1.61
CA LYS A 420 -27.26 3.49 1.19
C LYS A 420 -26.74 4.87 0.83
N ILE A 421 -27.49 5.59 -0.01
CA ILE A 421 -27.20 7.00 -0.28
C ILE A 421 -27.40 7.82 0.99
N GLY A 422 -26.43 8.65 1.34
CA GLY A 422 -26.43 9.50 2.53
C GLY A 422 -25.64 8.93 3.71
N ASP A 423 -25.21 7.66 3.62
CA ASP A 423 -24.43 7.01 4.67
C ASP A 423 -23.07 7.72 4.86
N PRO A 424 -22.67 8.01 6.12
CA PRO A 424 -21.33 8.47 6.42
C PRO A 424 -20.37 7.29 6.40
N ILE A 425 -19.30 7.43 5.62
CA ILE A 425 -18.37 6.34 5.30
C ILE A 425 -16.93 6.76 5.62
N VAL A 426 -16.19 5.84 6.22
CA VAL A 426 -14.73 5.94 6.40
C VAL A 426 -14.09 4.86 5.55
N ILE A 427 -13.10 5.24 4.75
CA ILE A 427 -12.38 4.34 3.82
C ILE A 427 -10.89 4.52 4.06
N GLY A 428 -10.22 3.51 4.59
CA GLY A 428 -8.79 3.60 4.91
C GLY A 428 -8.48 4.86 5.74
N ASN A 429 -7.80 5.83 5.12
CA ASN A 429 -7.41 7.11 5.72
C ASN A 429 -8.28 8.30 5.30
N THR A 430 -9.30 8.10 4.47
CA THR A 430 -10.23 9.14 4.03
C THR A 430 -11.63 8.92 4.61
N PHE A 431 -12.46 9.95 4.50
CA PHE A 431 -13.84 9.92 4.96
C PHE A 431 -14.72 10.75 4.03
N GLY A 432 -16.02 10.53 4.13
CA GLY A 432 -17.00 11.30 3.36
C GLY A 432 -18.43 10.86 3.63
N ARG A 433 -19.32 11.28 2.73
CA ARG A 433 -20.72 10.85 2.69
C ARG A 433 -21.06 10.39 1.29
N VAL A 434 -21.73 9.26 1.17
CA VAL A 434 -22.21 8.73 -0.11
C VAL A 434 -23.22 9.69 -0.72
N ARG A 435 -22.84 10.42 -1.78
CA ARG A 435 -23.71 11.38 -2.48
C ARG A 435 -24.54 10.74 -3.57
N ALA A 436 -23.93 9.83 -4.31
CA ALA A 436 -24.56 9.08 -5.38
C ALA A 436 -23.89 7.73 -5.52
N MET A 437 -24.69 6.73 -5.92
CA MET A 437 -24.27 5.37 -6.20
C MET A 437 -24.70 4.96 -7.60
N VAL A 438 -23.79 4.29 -8.31
CA VAL A 438 -23.99 3.78 -9.67
C VAL A 438 -23.54 2.33 -9.69
N ASN A 439 -24.35 1.44 -10.27
CA ASN A 439 -23.95 0.03 -10.42
C ASN A 439 -23.02 -0.17 -11.62
N ASP A 440 -22.54 -1.39 -11.79
CA ASP A 440 -21.72 -1.87 -12.92
C ASP A 440 -22.32 -1.57 -14.31
N LEU A 441 -23.66 -1.56 -14.43
CA LEU A 441 -24.38 -1.21 -15.67
C LEU A 441 -24.55 0.30 -15.92
N GLY A 442 -23.95 1.16 -15.08
CA GLY A 442 -24.06 2.62 -15.21
C GLY A 442 -25.40 3.21 -14.74
N ARG A 443 -26.27 2.43 -14.09
CA ARG A 443 -27.56 2.86 -13.57
C ARG A 443 -27.43 3.34 -12.13
N ARG A 444 -28.14 4.41 -11.78
CA ARG A 444 -28.18 4.90 -10.41
C ARG A 444 -28.97 3.95 -9.51
N VAL A 445 -28.38 3.59 -8.37
CA VAL A 445 -28.99 2.70 -7.36
C VAL A 445 -29.07 3.43 -6.02
N LYS A 446 -30.06 3.10 -5.19
CA LYS A 446 -30.26 3.71 -3.87
C LYS A 446 -29.67 2.90 -2.73
N ASP A 447 -29.70 1.58 -2.89
CA ASP A 447 -29.25 0.59 -1.93
C ASP A 447 -28.36 -0.42 -2.68
N ALA A 448 -27.26 -0.84 -2.06
CA ALA A 448 -26.37 -1.89 -2.54
C ALA A 448 -26.17 -2.93 -1.44
N GLY A 449 -26.60 -4.17 -1.70
CA GLY A 449 -26.47 -5.27 -0.74
C GLY A 449 -25.12 -6.00 -0.83
N PRO A 450 -24.93 -7.07 -0.04
CA PRO A 450 -23.72 -7.88 -0.05
C PRO A 450 -23.36 -8.41 -1.45
N SER A 451 -22.06 -8.59 -1.69
CA SER A 451 -21.43 -8.99 -2.95
C SER A 451 -21.75 -8.11 -4.16
N THR A 452 -22.32 -6.92 -3.97
CA THR A 452 -22.68 -6.04 -5.09
C THR A 452 -21.59 -4.99 -5.31
N PRO A 453 -21.01 -4.87 -6.52
CA PRO A 453 -20.07 -3.80 -6.84
C PRO A 453 -20.83 -2.50 -7.10
N VAL A 454 -20.36 -1.41 -6.51
CA VAL A 454 -20.99 -0.09 -6.61
C VAL A 454 -19.96 1.02 -6.68
N GLU A 455 -20.16 1.95 -7.61
CA GLU A 455 -19.36 3.16 -7.73
C GLU A 455 -20.00 4.28 -6.91
N ILE A 456 -19.26 4.79 -5.92
CA ILE A 456 -19.69 5.86 -5.03
C ILE A 456 -18.99 7.18 -5.34
N THR A 457 -19.62 8.28 -4.91
CA THR A 457 -19.05 9.64 -4.94
C THR A 457 -19.29 10.34 -3.62
N GLY A 458 -18.51 11.39 -3.34
CA GLY A 458 -18.67 12.22 -2.13
C GLY A 458 -17.64 11.99 -1.03
N LEU A 459 -16.53 11.34 -1.38
CA LEU A 459 -15.32 11.26 -0.56
C LEU A 459 -14.54 12.57 -0.66
N ASN A 460 -13.82 12.92 0.41
CA ASN A 460 -12.99 14.12 0.44
C ASN A 460 -11.73 13.96 -0.42
N GLU A 461 -11.10 12.79 -0.38
CA GLU A 461 -9.90 12.45 -1.13
C GLU A 461 -10.10 11.13 -1.89
N VAL A 462 -9.17 10.79 -2.78
CA VAL A 462 -9.17 9.49 -3.47
C VAL A 462 -8.59 8.45 -2.52
N PRO A 463 -9.35 7.42 -2.11
CA PRO A 463 -8.85 6.37 -1.22
C PRO A 463 -7.82 5.49 -1.93
N GLN A 464 -7.05 4.71 -1.17
CA GLN A 464 -6.18 3.70 -1.76
C GLN A 464 -7.00 2.49 -2.19
N ALA A 465 -6.59 1.87 -3.29
CA ALA A 465 -7.24 0.64 -3.72
C ALA A 465 -6.85 -0.49 -2.76
N GLY A 466 -7.81 -1.33 -2.37
CA GLY A 466 -7.66 -2.34 -1.31
C GLY A 466 -7.96 -1.83 0.10
N ASP A 467 -8.20 -0.52 0.30
CA ASP A 467 -8.63 -0.01 1.60
C ASP A 467 -9.99 -0.62 1.98
N ARG A 468 -10.12 -0.98 3.26
CA ARG A 468 -11.41 -1.37 3.83
C ARG A 468 -12.25 -0.13 4.14
N PHE A 469 -13.56 -0.25 3.95
CA PHE A 469 -14.51 0.76 4.34
C PHE A 469 -15.51 0.24 5.38
N ILE A 470 -15.98 1.15 6.23
CA ILE A 470 -17.06 0.92 7.19
C ILE A 470 -17.99 2.13 7.19
N VAL A 471 -19.29 1.85 7.21
CA VAL A 471 -20.34 2.85 7.40
C VAL A 471 -20.61 3.04 8.88
N PHE A 472 -20.67 4.30 9.30
CA PHE A 472 -21.00 4.69 10.67
C PHE A 472 -22.47 5.16 10.76
N GLU A 473 -22.98 5.28 11.98
CA GLU A 473 -24.31 5.87 12.21
C GLU A 473 -24.28 7.39 12.06
N ASP A 474 -23.25 8.02 12.64
CA ASP A 474 -23.12 9.46 12.72
C ASP A 474 -22.01 10.01 11.83
N GLU A 475 -22.28 11.12 11.16
CA GLU A 475 -21.28 11.84 10.36
C GLU A 475 -20.14 12.40 11.22
N LYS A 476 -20.44 12.77 12.48
CA LYS A 476 -19.44 13.33 13.40
C LYS A 476 -18.38 12.30 13.79
N THR A 477 -18.80 11.08 14.11
CA THR A 477 -17.89 10.00 14.50
C THR A 477 -17.05 9.56 13.30
N ALA A 478 -17.67 9.37 12.13
CA ALA A 478 -16.95 9.07 10.89
C ALA A 478 -15.87 10.11 10.56
N ARG A 479 -16.20 11.40 10.68
CA ARG A 479 -15.23 12.49 10.46
C ARG A 479 -14.08 12.44 11.46
N GLN A 480 -14.39 12.30 12.75
CA GLN A 480 -13.37 12.26 13.79
C GLN A 480 -12.40 11.08 13.60
N VAL A 481 -12.92 9.89 13.31
CA VAL A 481 -12.12 8.69 13.04
C VAL A 481 -11.26 8.89 11.79
N GLY A 482 -11.84 9.39 10.71
CA GLY A 482 -11.12 9.67 9.46
C GLY A 482 -9.99 10.69 9.63
N GLU A 483 -10.23 11.79 10.35
CA GLU A 483 -9.22 12.82 10.61
C GLU A 483 -8.06 12.31 11.46
N VAL A 484 -8.34 11.55 12.53
CA VAL A 484 -7.30 10.96 13.38
C VAL A 484 -6.42 9.99 12.57
N ARG A 485 -7.03 9.17 11.71
CA ARG A 485 -6.31 8.25 10.82
C ARG A 485 -5.44 8.97 9.80
N ALA A 486 -5.98 9.97 9.12
CA ALA A 486 -5.23 10.79 8.17
C ALA A 486 -4.01 11.45 8.83
N GLN A 487 -4.17 11.98 10.05
CA GLN A 487 -3.07 12.57 10.81
C GLN A 487 -2.01 11.53 11.22
N ARG A 488 -2.44 10.34 11.69
CA ARG A 488 -1.53 9.25 12.05
C ARG A 488 -0.70 8.81 10.83
N GLN A 489 -1.33 8.71 9.66
CA GLN A 489 -0.65 8.36 8.41
C GLN A 489 0.36 9.44 7.96
N LEU A 490 0.02 10.72 8.08
CA LEU A 490 0.97 11.80 7.77
C LEU A 490 2.17 11.81 8.73
N ALA A 491 1.96 11.45 10.00
CA ALA A 491 3.03 11.33 10.98
C ALA A 491 3.96 10.13 10.70
N SER A 492 3.41 8.97 10.32
CA SER A 492 4.21 7.79 9.97
C SER A 492 5.07 8.03 8.73
N GLN A 493 4.51 8.60 7.66
CA GLN A 493 5.26 8.93 6.44
C GLN A 493 6.40 9.93 6.67
N ARG A 494 6.22 10.89 7.59
CA ARG A 494 7.30 11.82 7.98
C ARG A 494 8.41 11.12 8.75
N ASN A 495 8.06 10.20 9.64
CA ASN A 495 9.03 9.46 10.45
C ASN A 495 9.86 8.49 9.59
N GLU A 496 9.25 7.80 8.62
CA GLU A 496 9.98 6.92 7.69
C GLU A 496 11.04 7.68 6.89
N LYS A 497 10.71 8.85 6.35
CA LYS A 497 11.66 9.68 5.59
C LYS A 497 12.76 10.31 6.45
N SER A 498 12.60 10.35 7.77
CA SER A 498 13.55 11.01 8.68
C SER A 498 14.69 10.11 9.17
N ARG A 499 14.65 8.80 8.92
CA ARG A 499 15.69 7.83 9.31
C ARG A 499 16.81 7.70 8.26
N VAL A 500 17.27 8.81 7.70
CA VAL A 500 18.50 8.82 6.90
C VAL A 500 19.68 8.90 7.87
N THR A 501 20.43 7.81 8.00
CA THR A 501 21.63 7.75 8.85
C THR A 501 22.83 8.35 8.13
N LEU A 502 23.84 8.79 8.87
CA LEU A 502 25.09 9.29 8.28
C LEU A 502 25.74 8.23 7.37
N ASP A 503 25.60 6.95 7.68
CA ASP A 503 26.12 5.85 6.86
C ASP A 503 25.43 5.79 5.49
N THR A 504 24.10 5.96 5.41
CA THR A 504 23.38 6.04 4.13
C THR A 504 23.79 7.25 3.29
N LEU A 505 24.13 8.38 3.92
CA LEU A 505 24.67 9.55 3.21
C LEU A 505 26.08 9.29 2.68
N PHE A 506 26.91 8.56 3.43
CA PHE A 506 28.24 8.17 2.98
C PHE A 506 28.21 7.12 1.87
N GLU A 507 27.24 6.19 1.88
CA GLU A 507 26.99 5.26 0.77
C GLU A 507 26.55 5.99 -0.49
N GLN A 508 25.58 6.92 -0.39
CA GLN A 508 25.16 7.77 -1.52
C GLN A 508 26.30 8.62 -2.08
N MET A 509 27.23 9.08 -1.23
CA MET A 509 28.41 9.82 -1.70
C MET A 509 29.49 8.92 -2.30
N LYS A 510 29.55 7.63 -1.93
CA LYS A 510 30.51 6.64 -2.45
C LYS A 510 30.07 6.02 -3.77
N GLU A 511 28.78 5.98 -4.04
CA GLU A 511 28.17 5.40 -5.25
C GLU A 511 28.55 6.14 -6.56
N GLY A 512 29.35 7.21 -6.49
CA GLY A 512 29.68 8.03 -7.66
C GLY A 512 28.49 8.88 -8.10
N GLU A 513 28.66 9.66 -9.17
CA GLU A 513 27.56 10.44 -9.77
C GLU A 513 26.58 9.50 -10.50
N ILE A 514 25.84 8.66 -9.77
CA ILE A 514 24.70 7.95 -10.35
C ILE A 514 23.72 9.03 -10.85
N LYS A 515 23.46 9.03 -12.15
CA LYS A 515 22.56 10.01 -12.75
C LYS A 515 21.12 9.65 -12.36
N GLU A 516 20.46 10.53 -11.62
CA GLU A 516 19.05 10.35 -11.24
C GLU A 516 18.13 10.95 -12.31
N LEU A 517 17.22 10.14 -12.86
CA LEU A 517 16.11 10.62 -13.68
C LEU A 517 14.88 10.85 -12.80
N ASN A 518 14.56 12.12 -12.57
CA ASN A 518 13.42 12.53 -11.76
C ASN A 518 12.12 12.43 -12.57
N ILE A 519 11.10 11.78 -11.99
CA ILE A 519 9.82 11.55 -12.65
C ILE A 519 8.66 11.98 -11.75
N ILE A 520 7.68 12.66 -12.34
CA ILE A 520 6.34 12.86 -11.77
C ILE A 520 5.36 11.99 -12.55
N LEU A 521 4.65 11.12 -11.84
CA LEU A 521 3.71 10.17 -12.45
C LEU A 521 2.27 10.58 -12.12
N LYS A 522 1.45 10.74 -13.15
CA LYS A 522 0.00 10.85 -13.04
C LYS A 522 -0.68 9.71 -13.79
N ALA A 523 -1.63 9.05 -13.16
CA ALA A 523 -2.46 8.03 -13.81
C ALA A 523 -3.94 8.35 -13.65
N ASP A 524 -4.77 7.66 -14.42
CA ASP A 524 -6.23 7.82 -14.40
C ASP A 524 -6.88 7.17 -13.19
N VAL A 525 -6.35 6.02 -12.76
CA VAL A 525 -6.78 5.29 -11.55
C VAL A 525 -5.60 5.04 -10.61
N GLN A 526 -5.91 4.85 -9.32
CA GLN A 526 -4.91 4.60 -8.28
C GLN A 526 -4.09 3.33 -8.53
N GLY A 527 -4.73 2.22 -8.94
CA GLY A 527 -4.03 0.97 -9.16
C GLY A 527 -3.00 1.05 -10.29
N SER A 528 -3.30 1.76 -11.37
CA SER A 528 -2.37 1.97 -12.48
C SER A 528 -1.19 2.86 -12.08
N ALA A 529 -1.41 3.88 -11.22
CA ALA A 529 -0.30 4.67 -10.68
C ALA A 529 0.68 3.80 -9.86
N GLU A 530 0.15 2.90 -9.03
CA GLU A 530 0.95 1.95 -8.23
C GLU A 530 1.73 0.97 -9.13
N ALA A 531 1.06 0.39 -10.12
CA ALA A 531 1.67 -0.58 -11.03
C ALA A 531 2.76 0.03 -11.91
N VAL A 532 2.52 1.23 -12.47
CA VAL A 532 3.51 1.95 -13.27
C VAL A 532 4.68 2.37 -12.39
N ALA A 533 4.43 2.90 -11.17
CA ALA A 533 5.51 3.27 -10.26
C ALA A 533 6.38 2.07 -9.86
N ALA A 534 5.76 0.93 -9.52
CA ALA A 534 6.47 -0.29 -9.19
C ALA A 534 7.29 -0.83 -10.38
N SER A 535 6.78 -0.69 -11.60
CA SER A 535 7.48 -1.14 -12.81
C SER A 535 8.65 -0.23 -13.16
N LEU A 536 8.49 1.09 -13.05
CA LEU A 536 9.56 2.06 -13.26
C LEU A 536 10.70 1.90 -12.24
N ASN A 537 10.38 1.54 -10.99
CA ASN A 537 11.40 1.28 -9.96
C ASN A 537 12.18 -0.02 -10.19
N LYS A 538 11.65 -0.97 -10.99
CA LYS A 538 12.36 -2.21 -11.36
C LYS A 538 13.31 -2.03 -12.53
N ILE A 539 13.29 -0.88 -13.20
CA ILE A 539 14.22 -0.58 -14.29
C ILE A 539 15.61 -0.39 -13.67
N GLU A 540 16.50 -1.33 -13.96
CA GLU A 540 17.90 -1.28 -13.54
C GLU A 540 18.75 -1.01 -14.78
N VAL A 541 19.34 0.18 -14.84
CA VAL A 541 20.31 0.57 -15.87
C VAL A 541 21.60 0.94 -15.14
N GLU A 542 22.72 0.33 -15.52
CA GLU A 542 24.01 0.59 -14.88
C GLU A 542 24.41 2.07 -15.05
N GLY A 543 24.55 2.79 -13.92
CA GLY A 543 24.94 4.20 -13.89
C GLY A 543 23.80 5.22 -13.92
N ALA A 544 22.53 4.78 -14.03
CA ALA A 544 21.37 5.66 -13.96
C ALA A 544 20.25 5.07 -13.09
N LYS A 545 19.54 5.93 -12.34
CA LYS A 545 18.45 5.50 -11.45
C LYS A 545 17.19 6.33 -11.64
N VAL A 546 16.03 5.68 -11.68
CA VAL A 546 14.74 6.35 -11.68
C VAL A 546 14.36 6.80 -10.27
N LYS A 547 13.89 8.05 -10.13
CA LYS A 547 13.38 8.59 -8.87
C LYS A 547 12.02 9.21 -9.06
N ILE A 548 11.01 8.57 -8.49
CA ILE A 548 9.63 9.07 -8.53
C ILE A 548 9.42 10.08 -7.40
N ILE A 549 9.26 11.36 -7.75
CA ILE A 549 9.10 12.45 -6.78
C ILE A 549 7.67 12.51 -6.27
N HIS A 550 6.71 12.36 -7.18
CA HIS A 550 5.30 12.46 -6.87
C HIS A 550 4.50 11.51 -7.76
N THR A 551 3.60 10.76 -7.12
CA THR A 551 2.56 9.96 -7.76
C THR A 551 1.20 10.59 -7.43
N GLY A 552 0.33 10.69 -8.43
CA GLY A 552 -1.03 11.19 -8.22
C GLY A 552 -2.03 10.65 -9.22
N VAL A 553 -3.31 10.80 -8.90
CA VAL A 553 -4.42 10.33 -9.73
C VAL A 553 -5.18 11.51 -10.31
N GLY A 554 -5.54 11.42 -11.58
CA GLY A 554 -6.27 12.43 -12.33
C GLY A 554 -5.43 13.15 -13.38
N ALA A 555 -6.04 14.15 -14.01
CA ALA A 555 -5.40 14.96 -15.05
C ALA A 555 -4.15 15.69 -14.53
N ILE A 556 -3.19 15.93 -15.43
CA ILE A 556 -1.98 16.68 -15.09
C ILE A 556 -2.35 18.15 -14.89
N THR A 557 -2.00 18.69 -13.73
CA THR A 557 -2.32 20.05 -13.31
C THR A 557 -1.12 20.98 -13.44
N GLU A 558 -1.36 22.29 -13.36
CA GLU A 558 -0.30 23.31 -13.37
C GLU A 558 0.69 23.13 -12.20
N SER A 559 0.19 22.72 -11.03
CA SER A 559 1.04 22.45 -9.86
C SER A 559 2.04 21.32 -10.09
N ASP A 560 1.67 20.32 -10.90
CA ASP A 560 2.57 19.22 -11.25
C ASP A 560 3.70 19.70 -12.17
N ILE A 561 3.41 20.60 -13.10
CA ILE A 561 4.40 21.22 -13.99
C ILE A 561 5.38 22.10 -13.21
N ILE A 562 4.88 22.88 -12.24
CA ILE A 562 5.73 23.72 -11.38
C ILE A 562 6.64 22.84 -10.53
N LEU A 563 6.12 21.73 -9.98
CA LEU A 563 6.92 20.77 -9.23
C LEU A 563 7.99 20.10 -10.10
N ALA A 564 7.65 19.78 -11.35
CA ALA A 564 8.58 19.24 -12.33
C ALA A 564 9.71 20.22 -12.63
N THR A 565 9.38 21.49 -12.86
CA THR A 565 10.35 22.56 -13.11
C THR A 565 11.31 22.72 -11.93
N ALA A 566 10.77 22.76 -10.70
CA ALA A 566 11.56 22.93 -9.49
C ALA A 566 12.51 21.74 -9.21
N SER A 567 12.15 20.54 -9.67
CA SER A 567 12.90 19.31 -9.40
C SER A 567 13.63 18.74 -10.62
N ASN A 568 13.62 19.48 -11.74
CA ASN A 568 14.12 19.04 -13.05
C ASN A 568 13.60 17.62 -13.42
N ALA A 569 12.28 17.44 -13.33
CA ALA A 569 11.62 16.15 -13.52
C ALA A 569 10.82 16.10 -14.83
N ILE A 570 10.72 14.91 -15.42
CA ILE A 570 9.82 14.64 -16.54
C ILE A 570 8.44 14.26 -16.00
N VAL A 571 7.38 14.71 -16.67
CA VAL A 571 6.01 14.35 -16.29
C VAL A 571 5.50 13.22 -17.18
N ILE A 572 5.13 12.10 -16.56
CA ILE A 572 4.53 10.95 -17.23
C ILE A 572 3.03 10.90 -16.91
N GLY A 573 2.21 10.96 -17.95
CA GLY A 573 0.77 10.75 -17.88
C GLY A 573 0.38 9.37 -18.40
N PHE A 574 -0.14 8.50 -17.53
CA PHE A 574 -0.70 7.21 -17.91
C PHE A 574 -2.22 7.29 -18.04
N ASN A 575 -2.73 7.13 -19.26
CA ASN A 575 -4.14 7.27 -19.63
C ASN A 575 -4.81 8.60 -19.22
N VAL A 576 -4.00 9.63 -18.91
CA VAL A 576 -4.45 10.97 -18.54
C VAL A 576 -3.96 12.00 -19.55
N ARG A 577 -4.58 13.18 -19.51
CA ARG A 577 -4.18 14.33 -20.33
C ARG A 577 -3.92 15.55 -19.45
N PRO A 578 -3.04 16.45 -19.87
CA PRO A 578 -2.84 17.72 -19.19
C PRO A 578 -4.04 18.65 -19.39
N ASP A 579 -4.33 19.42 -18.36
CA ASP A 579 -5.28 20.52 -18.44
C ASP A 579 -4.77 21.65 -19.33
N VAL A 580 -5.68 22.53 -19.78
CA VAL A 580 -5.35 23.65 -20.67
C VAL A 580 -4.26 24.55 -20.07
N ASN A 581 -4.33 24.80 -18.76
CA ASN A 581 -3.32 25.59 -18.05
C ASN A 581 -2.01 24.82 -17.91
N ALA A 582 -2.06 23.52 -17.59
CA ALA A 582 -0.87 22.67 -17.48
C ALA A 582 -0.12 22.58 -18.81
N LYS A 583 -0.84 22.46 -19.94
CA LYS A 583 -0.22 22.45 -21.27
C LYS A 583 0.53 23.75 -21.58
N ARG A 584 -0.09 24.90 -21.28
CA ARG A 584 0.56 26.21 -21.46
C ARG A 584 1.78 26.39 -20.56
N ALA A 585 1.67 25.96 -19.30
CA ALA A 585 2.79 26.01 -18.35
C ALA A 585 3.95 25.10 -18.80
N ALA A 586 3.65 23.91 -19.32
CA ALA A 586 4.67 23.00 -19.82
C ALA A 586 5.43 23.60 -21.02
N GLU A 587 4.70 24.26 -21.94
CA GLU A 587 5.31 24.97 -23.08
C GLU A 587 6.13 26.19 -22.65
N SER A 588 5.71 26.94 -21.62
CA SER A 588 6.44 28.12 -21.16
C SER A 588 7.70 27.78 -20.36
N GLU A 589 7.62 26.76 -19.51
CA GLU A 589 8.72 26.32 -18.63
C GLU A 589 9.61 25.25 -19.31
N ASN A 590 9.30 24.85 -20.54
CA ASN A 590 9.98 23.78 -21.29
C ASN A 590 10.06 22.44 -20.52
N VAL A 591 8.96 22.03 -19.89
CA VAL A 591 8.86 20.75 -19.20
C VAL A 591 8.36 19.67 -20.16
N ASP A 592 9.09 18.56 -20.24
CA ASP A 592 8.69 17.40 -21.02
C ASP A 592 7.48 16.68 -20.38
N VAL A 593 6.40 16.57 -21.15
CA VAL A 593 5.19 15.83 -20.77
C VAL A 593 5.00 14.65 -21.72
N ARG A 594 5.16 13.42 -21.21
CA ARG A 594 5.04 12.18 -21.97
C ARG A 594 3.75 11.45 -21.62
N LEU A 595 2.96 11.11 -22.63
CA LEU A 595 1.63 10.51 -22.46
C LEU A 595 1.62 9.09 -22.99
N HIS A 596 1.29 8.14 -22.14
CA HIS A 596 1.27 6.72 -22.46
C HIS A 596 -0.11 6.12 -22.18
N ARG A 597 -0.44 5.08 -22.94
CA ARG A 597 -1.63 4.24 -22.75
C ARG A 597 -1.30 2.77 -22.50
N ILE A 598 -0.02 2.41 -22.67
CA ILE A 598 0.48 1.04 -22.56
C ILE A 598 1.74 1.12 -21.71
N ILE A 599 1.78 0.32 -20.65
CA ILE A 599 2.84 0.41 -19.63
C ILE A 599 4.23 0.10 -20.19
N TYR A 600 4.35 -0.89 -21.08
CA TYR A 600 5.62 -1.25 -21.72
C TYR A 600 6.24 -0.11 -22.53
N LYS A 601 5.42 0.63 -23.30
CA LYS A 601 5.92 1.79 -24.05
C LYS A 601 6.45 2.88 -23.14
N ALA A 602 5.89 3.01 -21.93
CA ALA A 602 6.40 3.95 -20.94
C ALA A 602 7.73 3.45 -20.37
N ILE A 603 7.86 2.15 -20.07
CA ILE A 603 9.10 1.54 -19.59
C ILE A 603 10.21 1.67 -20.63
N GLU A 604 9.95 1.31 -21.89
CA GLU A 604 10.91 1.38 -22.99
C GLU A 604 11.41 2.82 -23.25
N GLU A 605 10.51 3.80 -23.24
CA GLU A 605 10.88 5.21 -23.44
C GLU A 605 11.72 5.73 -22.27
N ILE A 606 11.41 5.35 -21.02
CA ILE A 606 12.20 5.73 -19.85
C ILE A 606 13.55 5.03 -19.82
N GLU A 607 13.61 3.74 -20.16
CA GLU A 607 14.87 3.02 -20.30
C GLU A 607 15.77 3.65 -21.36
N SER A 608 15.19 4.01 -22.51
CA SER A 608 15.91 4.72 -23.58
C SER A 608 16.40 6.10 -23.14
N ALA A 609 15.58 6.85 -22.38
CA ALA A 609 15.98 8.13 -21.81
C ALA A 609 17.13 7.98 -20.80
N MET A 610 17.10 6.94 -19.97
CA MET A 610 18.19 6.63 -19.02
C MET A 610 19.48 6.28 -19.75
N LYS A 611 19.43 5.45 -20.80
CA LYS A 611 20.59 5.12 -21.63
C LYS A 611 21.19 6.37 -22.29
N GLY A 612 20.35 7.27 -22.80
CA GLY A 612 20.80 8.54 -23.39
C GLY A 612 21.41 9.54 -22.39
N MET A 613 21.20 9.34 -21.09
CA MET A 613 21.85 10.15 -20.04
C MET A 613 23.23 9.63 -19.67
N LEU A 614 23.57 8.38 -19.98
CA LEU A 614 24.87 7.81 -19.64
C LEU A 614 25.98 8.44 -20.47
N ASP A 615 27.15 8.56 -19.86
CA ASP A 615 28.34 8.98 -20.60
C ASP A 615 28.78 7.84 -21.54
N PRO A 616 29.23 8.18 -22.76
CA PRO A 616 29.66 7.18 -23.72
C PRO A 616 30.92 6.44 -23.23
N GLU A 617 31.07 5.18 -23.62
CA GLU A 617 32.28 4.41 -23.34
C GLU A 617 33.34 4.71 -24.39
N PHE A 618 34.58 4.87 -23.95
CA PHE A 618 35.72 5.06 -24.84
C PHE A 618 36.53 3.77 -24.92
N GLU A 619 36.64 3.17 -26.10
CA GLU A 619 37.54 2.03 -26.34
C GLU A 619 38.81 2.52 -27.05
N GLU A 620 39.95 1.98 -26.63
CA GLU A 620 41.22 2.23 -27.29
C GLU A 620 41.30 1.46 -28.61
N LYS A 621 41.32 2.18 -29.73
CA LYS A 621 41.54 1.59 -31.05
C LYS A 621 42.93 1.93 -31.56
N ILE A 622 43.72 0.89 -31.82
CA ILE A 622 45.04 1.03 -32.42
C ILE A 622 44.86 1.42 -33.89
N ILE A 623 45.42 2.57 -34.27
CA ILE A 623 45.31 3.13 -35.62
C ILE A 623 46.54 2.84 -36.50
N GLY A 624 47.69 2.53 -35.89
CA GLY A 624 48.90 2.19 -36.62
C GLY A 624 50.12 1.98 -35.73
N GLN A 625 51.16 1.41 -36.31
CA GLN A 625 52.44 1.15 -35.68
C GLN A 625 53.58 1.68 -36.55
N ALA A 626 54.61 2.22 -35.91
CA ALA A 626 55.80 2.72 -36.56
C ALA A 626 57.07 2.31 -35.82
N GLU A 627 58.06 1.80 -36.55
CA GLU A 627 59.33 1.35 -35.98
C GLU A 627 60.37 2.47 -36.07
N VAL A 628 61.05 2.77 -34.97
CA VAL A 628 62.11 3.78 -34.88
C VAL A 628 63.40 3.22 -35.50
N ARG A 629 63.82 3.78 -36.63
CA ARG A 629 65.04 3.35 -37.32
C ARG A 629 66.27 4.16 -36.95
N THR A 630 66.09 5.46 -36.75
CA THR A 630 67.19 6.39 -36.43
C THR A 630 66.69 7.45 -35.46
N THR A 631 67.59 7.99 -34.64
CA THR A 631 67.24 9.08 -33.71
C THR A 631 68.10 10.31 -33.98
N PHE A 632 67.46 11.49 -34.04
CA PHE A 632 68.10 12.77 -34.28
C PHE A 632 67.94 13.66 -33.05
N LYS A 633 69.05 14.18 -32.50
CA LYS A 633 69.00 15.12 -31.38
C LYS A 633 69.08 16.55 -31.87
N VAL A 634 68.06 17.36 -31.61
CA VAL A 634 68.01 18.78 -32.02
C VAL A 634 67.83 19.66 -30.79
N SER A 635 68.76 20.59 -30.55
CA SER A 635 68.88 21.35 -29.30
C SER A 635 67.67 22.20 -28.90
N LYS A 636 66.74 22.48 -29.82
CA LYS A 636 65.52 23.27 -29.56
C LYS A 636 64.22 22.45 -29.51
N VAL A 637 64.23 21.20 -29.98
CA VAL A 637 63.01 20.39 -30.23
C VAL A 637 63.04 19.06 -29.46
N GLY A 638 64.22 18.57 -29.06
CA GLY A 638 64.37 17.29 -28.36
C GLY A 638 64.90 16.18 -29.27
N THR A 639 64.66 14.92 -28.88
CA THR A 639 64.98 13.74 -29.69
C THR A 639 63.84 13.47 -30.69
N ILE A 640 64.15 13.51 -31.99
CA ILE A 640 63.23 13.16 -33.07
C ILE A 640 63.50 11.71 -33.48
N ALA A 641 62.47 10.86 -33.41
CA ALA A 641 62.53 9.51 -33.97
C ALA A 641 62.28 9.56 -35.48
N GLY A 642 63.25 9.15 -36.28
CA GLY A 642 63.06 8.80 -37.67
C GLY A 642 62.43 7.41 -37.74
N SER A 643 61.12 7.37 -37.95
CA SER A 643 60.30 6.17 -37.87
C SER A 643 59.75 5.77 -39.24
N TYR A 644 59.57 4.46 -39.44
CA TYR A 644 58.94 3.88 -40.61
C TYR A 644 57.60 3.27 -40.21
N VAL A 645 56.51 3.69 -40.85
CA VAL A 645 55.16 3.18 -40.53
C VAL A 645 55.01 1.76 -41.09
N THR A 646 54.94 0.77 -40.19
CA THR A 646 54.85 -0.66 -40.53
C THR A 646 53.42 -1.07 -40.82
N GLU A 647 52.45 -0.55 -40.07
CA GLU A 647 51.05 -0.91 -40.19
C GLU A 647 50.14 0.30 -39.90
N GLY A 648 49.01 0.37 -40.60
CA GLY A 648 48.01 1.43 -40.39
C GLY A 648 48.52 2.83 -40.72
N LYS A 649 48.11 3.82 -39.93
CA LYS A 649 48.52 5.22 -40.09
C LYS A 649 48.83 5.87 -38.75
N ILE A 650 49.77 6.80 -38.76
CA ILE A 650 50.08 7.64 -37.59
C ILE A 650 49.48 9.01 -37.82
N THR A 651 48.58 9.43 -36.93
CA THR A 651 47.97 10.77 -36.96
C THR A 651 48.63 11.65 -35.91
N ARG A 652 48.70 12.97 -36.13
CA ARG A 652 49.30 13.88 -35.14
C ARG A 652 48.53 13.91 -33.81
N ASP A 653 47.21 13.74 -33.87
CA ASP A 653 46.31 13.91 -32.71
C ASP A 653 46.08 12.60 -31.92
N SER A 654 46.74 11.49 -32.29
CA SER A 654 46.61 10.21 -31.57
C SER A 654 47.50 10.14 -30.34
N GLY A 655 47.01 9.42 -29.32
CA GLY A 655 47.86 8.93 -28.23
C GLY A 655 48.86 7.90 -28.75
N ILE A 656 50.00 7.79 -28.08
CA ILE A 656 51.05 6.85 -28.46
C ILE A 656 51.57 6.05 -27.26
N ARG A 657 51.90 4.78 -27.52
CA ARG A 657 52.65 3.90 -26.63
C ARG A 657 54.01 3.60 -27.26
N LEU A 658 55.08 3.85 -26.52
CA LEU A 658 56.43 3.44 -26.89
C LEU A 658 56.72 2.06 -26.31
N ILE A 659 56.95 1.10 -27.19
CA ILE A 659 57.18 -0.31 -26.86
C ILE A 659 58.62 -0.68 -27.20
N ARG A 660 59.34 -1.30 -26.25
CA ARG A 660 60.69 -1.85 -26.46
C ARG A 660 60.71 -3.28 -25.99
N GLN A 661 61.10 -4.20 -26.89
CA GLN A 661 61.16 -5.63 -26.58
C GLN A 661 59.83 -6.19 -26.00
N GLY A 662 58.69 -5.65 -26.45
CA GLY A 662 57.36 -6.07 -26.00
C GLY A 662 56.86 -5.44 -24.70
N VAL A 663 57.60 -4.50 -24.10
CA VAL A 663 57.18 -3.78 -22.89
C VAL A 663 56.90 -2.31 -23.20
N VAL A 664 55.76 -1.80 -22.72
CA VAL A 664 55.41 -0.37 -22.81
C VAL A 664 56.31 0.42 -21.85
N ILE A 665 57.16 1.28 -22.40
CA ILE A 665 58.06 2.16 -21.62
C ILE A 665 57.38 3.48 -21.29
N PHE A 666 56.60 4.01 -22.24
CA PHE A 666 56.04 5.34 -22.12
C PHE A 666 54.70 5.43 -22.86
N GLU A 667 53.77 6.16 -22.27
CA GLU A 667 52.50 6.53 -22.87
C GLU A 667 52.39 8.05 -22.90
N GLY A 668 52.00 8.61 -24.04
CA GLY A 668 51.88 10.07 -24.18
C GLY A 668 51.31 10.50 -25.52
N GLU A 669 51.58 11.75 -25.88
CA GLU A 669 51.06 12.37 -27.10
C GLU A 669 52.22 12.73 -28.05
N ILE A 670 51.91 12.83 -29.35
CA ILE A 670 52.85 13.33 -30.35
C ILE A 670 52.89 14.86 -30.26
N ASP A 671 54.10 15.43 -30.12
CA ASP A 671 54.30 16.88 -30.13
C ASP A 671 54.35 17.43 -31.57
N ALA A 672 55.11 16.73 -32.44
CA ALA A 672 55.23 17.07 -33.84
C ALA A 672 55.39 15.82 -34.71
N LEU A 673 54.64 15.80 -35.83
CA LEU A 673 54.72 14.79 -36.87
C LEU A 673 55.15 15.48 -38.18
N LYS A 674 56.35 15.15 -38.66
CA LYS A 674 56.94 15.77 -39.84
C LYS A 674 57.31 14.73 -40.88
N ARG A 675 57.12 15.06 -42.15
CA ARG A 675 57.68 14.30 -43.27
C ARG A 675 58.64 15.20 -44.03
N PHE A 676 59.91 14.82 -44.06
CA PHE A 676 61.01 15.66 -44.53
C PHE A 676 61.08 17.00 -43.78
N LYS A 677 60.58 18.09 -44.38
CA LYS A 677 60.57 19.44 -43.80
C LYS A 677 59.17 19.95 -43.46
N ASP A 678 58.13 19.23 -43.87
CA ASP A 678 56.75 19.67 -43.78
C ASP A 678 56.04 19.01 -42.60
N ASP A 679 55.26 19.79 -41.86
CA ASP A 679 54.35 19.28 -40.84
C ASP A 679 53.15 18.62 -41.52
N VAL A 680 52.92 17.34 -41.18
CA VAL A 680 51.86 16.52 -41.80
C VAL A 680 50.84 16.09 -40.75
N LYS A 681 49.57 16.02 -41.15
CA LYS A 681 48.48 15.60 -40.25
C LYS A 681 48.46 14.10 -40.01
N GLU A 682 48.76 13.32 -41.05
CA GLU A 682 48.82 11.86 -40.98
C GLU A 682 49.91 11.31 -41.91
N VAL A 683 50.43 10.14 -41.55
CA VAL A 683 51.41 9.39 -42.35
C VAL A 683 50.89 7.98 -42.52
N ALA A 684 50.69 7.57 -43.78
CA ALA A 684 50.21 6.24 -44.13
C ALA A 684 51.32 5.19 -44.09
N THR A 685 50.93 3.92 -44.14
CA THR A 685 51.84 2.76 -44.18
C THR A 685 52.87 2.88 -45.30
N ASN A 686 54.07 2.35 -45.07
CA ASN A 686 55.21 2.35 -45.99
C ASN A 686 55.86 3.70 -46.27
N TYR A 687 55.54 4.73 -45.47
CA TYR A 687 56.22 6.01 -45.52
C TYR A 687 57.09 6.25 -44.28
N GLU A 688 58.18 6.98 -44.48
CA GLU A 688 59.05 7.46 -43.41
C GLU A 688 58.54 8.79 -42.86
N CYS A 689 58.65 8.97 -41.55
CA CYS A 689 58.28 10.19 -40.86
C CYS A 689 59.20 10.47 -39.66
N GLY A 690 59.28 11.73 -39.27
CA GLY A 690 59.89 12.18 -38.03
C GLY A 690 58.80 12.38 -36.98
N ILE A 691 58.87 11.63 -35.89
CA ILE A 691 57.95 11.71 -34.74
C ILE A 691 58.70 12.31 -33.55
N THR A 692 58.13 13.35 -32.94
CA THR A 692 58.63 13.92 -31.68
C THR A 692 57.59 13.64 -30.60
N ILE A 693 58.01 13.03 -29.49
CA ILE A 693 57.12 12.70 -28.37
C ILE A 693 57.16 13.83 -27.34
N LYS A 694 55.99 14.25 -26.86
CA LYS A 694 55.86 15.28 -25.84
C LYS A 694 56.44 14.78 -24.51
N ASN A 695 57.31 15.58 -23.90
CA ASN A 695 57.93 15.30 -22.59
C ASN A 695 58.75 13.99 -22.48
N TYR A 696 59.14 13.37 -23.59
CA TYR A 696 59.93 12.14 -23.57
C TYR A 696 61.08 12.18 -24.60
N ASN A 697 62.30 11.83 -24.17
CA ASN A 697 63.51 11.99 -24.98
C ASN A 697 64.37 10.71 -25.11
N ASP A 698 64.09 9.63 -24.35
CA ASP A 698 64.85 8.35 -24.40
C ASP A 698 64.30 7.39 -25.46
N LEU A 699 64.43 7.80 -26.73
CA LEU A 699 64.11 6.99 -27.90
C LEU A 699 65.35 6.22 -28.35
N LYS A 700 65.19 4.93 -28.65
CA LYS A 700 66.26 4.06 -29.16
C LYS A 700 65.86 3.45 -30.50
N GLU A 701 66.87 3.10 -31.29
CA GLU A 701 66.66 2.38 -32.54
C GLU A 701 66.12 0.97 -32.23
N GLY A 702 65.09 0.56 -32.99
CA GLY A 702 64.34 -0.67 -32.75
C GLY A 702 63.16 -0.54 -31.77
N ASP A 703 62.87 0.65 -31.25
CA ASP A 703 61.64 0.90 -30.50
C ASP A 703 60.43 0.92 -31.45
N VAL A 704 59.27 0.44 -30.99
CA VAL A 704 58.00 0.47 -31.73
C VAL A 704 57.08 1.52 -31.11
N ILE A 705 56.59 2.45 -31.93
CA ILE A 705 55.60 3.45 -31.55
C ILE A 705 54.25 2.96 -32.04
N GLU A 706 53.36 2.63 -31.11
CA GLU A 706 51.98 2.27 -31.39
C GLU A 706 51.08 3.48 -31.17
N ALA A 707 50.31 3.87 -32.17
CA ALA A 707 49.36 4.98 -32.09
C ALA A 707 47.95 4.43 -31.86
N TYR A 708 47.24 5.03 -30.89
CA TYR A 708 45.86 4.69 -30.55
C TYR A 708 45.00 5.95 -30.46
N VAL A 709 43.72 5.79 -30.73
CA VAL A 709 42.70 6.83 -30.57
C VAL A 709 41.58 6.25 -29.72
N MET A 710 41.03 7.08 -28.83
CA MET A 710 39.83 6.74 -28.08
C MET A 710 38.63 6.86 -29.04
N GLU A 711 38.03 5.74 -29.43
CA GLU A 711 36.79 5.72 -30.21
C GLU A 711 35.61 5.70 -29.25
N GLU A 712 34.67 6.61 -29.45
CA GLU A 712 33.42 6.67 -28.68
C GLU A 712 32.50 5.53 -29.13
N ILE A 713 32.13 4.66 -28.20
CA ILE A 713 31.22 3.54 -28.42
C ILE A 713 29.94 3.79 -27.64
N GLU A 714 28.82 3.71 -28.35
CA GLU A 714 27.50 3.68 -27.71
C GLU A 714 27.37 2.39 -26.88
N ARG A 715 27.16 2.54 -25.57
CA ARG A 715 26.74 1.43 -24.71
C ARG A 715 25.42 0.87 -25.22
N LYS A 716 25.37 -0.44 -25.48
CA LYS A 716 24.16 -1.15 -25.95
C LYS A 716 23.11 -1.33 -24.86
#